data_AF-A0A929C6V3-F1
#
_entry.id   AF-A0A929C6V3-F1
#
_cell.length_a   1.000
_cell.length_b   1.000
_cell.length_c   1.000
_cell.angle_alpha   90.00
_cell.angle_beta   90.00
_cell.angle_gamma   90.00
#
_symmetry.space_group_name_H-M   'P 1'
#
loop_
_entity.id
_entity.type
_entity.pdbx_description
1 polymer ?
#
loop_
_entity_poly.entity_id
_entity_poly.type
_entity_poly.pdbx_seq_one_letter_code
_entity_poly.pdbx_strand_id
1 'polypeptide(L)'
;MKEIVKSKNNIPKLKDESLERLKELAAINKTTSILKANQPVDETFQQICLILPSAWQYPEYTVARITFSGKEYRTPGFKKTNWMMSQDFETIDNKTGKIEVFYLKKFQEFDEGPFLNEERDLIINITNLITGYLNSIKGKDALKKIGYKYEIDESIPEKNKCEITNRQLLQRFLNKNNYNRDIYHDLMPFKVKEILLVANLYDAYNIEKEGRFSEHVLGEYHQLNLTSLPRITGVSTYDEAFEQLGTKHYDLIIIMMGSDKKMSLELSKKIKEKFPYIPIFFLLNNNADIEFFESNKKKLDYINRTFVWNGDSKIFFAMIKLVEDEINIENDTTIGLVRVILLVEDSIKFYSRYLPLLYKIVMEQTKRIIEDVSTDELYKVLRMRARPKIILTSTYEGAIKVIDKYKDYLLCVITDIEYEKDGEKDSNAGFKLIKLVKKEIKGLPTIIQSSDIKNAEKAYELQSTFINKNSDTLLQDFQSFITYHLGFGNFIYRDNTGRQIGVAKSLKEFETHLRTIPDESLLYHAKKDNFSLWLMARGEIQAARILNPRKVTEFESPQKIREVLIDVIQNFRNEQNKGKIIPFEESAILDESNIVSLTEGSLGGKGRGLAFINTLIYNYDFSKHVPNINICAPKTSVIGIEEYEYFIIRNKLQERILSELDYEKIKHIFLNGKLTDTLIKRLKILLRKIKKPIAIRSSGLFEDSLMQPFAGIFETYLLPNNHPDIKVRLEQVMNAIKLVFASIYSPVARGYIQAINYKIEEEKMAVIIQEVVGNKYDNLFYPHISGVAQSYNYYPFAHMKPEEGFAVAALGLGKYVVEGEKAYRFSPKYPATEINTPEDQYKNSQVKFFAVDLNKKNVNLLEGDTAGLARSDIDVAEKQGTLRHCASVYDPGNNVIYPGINKPGPRIINFVNILKYNYIPLAKTIEIVLDIVKEALGSAVEIEFAVDLNKDSQNKASFYLLQIKPLLGSAQDYNINMDEIKKDSILLYSEKGMGNGIIKDIYDVIYVDRDLFDKSETEEMTREIEALNAQMIKQNKKYILIGPGRWGSRDKWIGIPVNWPQISNAKIIVETSLEGYPLDASSGSHFFHNVTTMNVGYFSVQPELSKSYIDWDVLKKQKIINQ
;
A
#
# COMPACT_ATOMS: atom_id res chain seq x y z
N MET A 1 -24.32 44.38 -18.81
CA MET A 1 -23.06 45.16 -18.81
C MET A 1 -22.75 45.85 -17.48
N LYS A 2 -23.72 46.48 -16.79
CA LYS A 2 -23.49 47.06 -15.44
C LYS A 2 -23.21 46.03 -14.32
N GLU A 3 -23.67 44.78 -14.46
CA GLU A 3 -23.33 43.69 -13.52
C GLU A 3 -21.93 43.11 -13.72
N ILE A 4 -21.41 43.12 -14.96
CA ILE A 4 -20.04 42.67 -15.29
C ILE A 4 -18.99 43.65 -14.74
N VAL A 5 -19.36 44.91 -14.54
CA VAL A 5 -18.49 45.92 -13.90
C VAL A 5 -18.51 45.77 -12.37
N LYS A 6 -19.61 45.27 -11.77
CA LYS A 6 -19.64 44.94 -10.33
C LYS A 6 -18.82 43.68 -9.98
N SER A 7 -18.80 42.66 -10.84
CA SER A 7 -18.01 41.44 -10.58
C SER A 7 -16.50 41.67 -10.68
N LYS A 8 -16.04 42.56 -11.57
CA LYS A 8 -14.61 42.93 -11.67
C LYS A 8 -14.06 43.63 -10.42
N ASN A 9 -14.90 44.31 -9.66
CA ASN A 9 -14.49 44.99 -8.41
C ASN A 9 -14.35 44.04 -7.21
N ASN A 10 -14.83 42.79 -7.28
CA ASN A 10 -14.68 41.78 -6.22
C ASN A 10 -13.46 40.86 -6.42
N ILE A 11 -12.88 40.81 -7.62
CA ILE A 11 -11.70 39.96 -7.92
C ILE A 11 -10.45 40.35 -7.12
N PRO A 12 -10.13 41.65 -6.90
CA PRO A 12 -9.01 42.04 -6.05
C PRO A 12 -9.24 41.63 -4.59
N LYS A 13 -10.48 41.84 -4.09
CA LYS A 13 -10.86 41.52 -2.71
C LYS A 13 -10.77 40.02 -2.40
N LEU A 14 -11.25 39.17 -3.33
CA LEU A 14 -11.12 37.71 -3.24
C LEU A 14 -9.68 37.22 -3.36
N LYS A 15 -8.83 37.91 -4.15
CA LYS A 15 -7.40 37.59 -4.25
C LYS A 15 -6.66 37.95 -2.96
N ASP A 16 -6.96 39.10 -2.36
CA ASP A 16 -6.35 39.55 -1.12
C ASP A 16 -6.78 38.65 0.05
N GLU A 17 -8.07 38.29 0.18
CA GLU A 17 -8.58 37.32 1.16
C GLU A 17 -7.93 35.93 1.00
N SER A 18 -7.76 35.45 -0.24
CA SER A 18 -7.08 34.18 -0.52
C SER A 18 -5.59 34.22 -0.15
N LEU A 19 -4.93 35.38 -0.24
CA LEU A 19 -3.50 35.53 0.00
C LEU A 19 -3.22 35.61 1.50
N GLU A 20 -4.07 36.30 2.27
CA GLU A 20 -4.03 36.30 3.73
C GLU A 20 -4.33 34.90 4.30
N ARG A 21 -5.31 34.18 3.74
CA ARG A 21 -5.59 32.80 4.15
C ARG A 21 -4.43 31.83 3.89
N LEU A 22 -3.68 32.04 2.81
CA LEU A 22 -2.45 31.27 2.52
C LEU A 22 -1.33 31.57 3.53
N LYS A 23 -1.16 32.83 3.95
CA LYS A 23 -0.19 33.22 4.98
C LYS A 23 -0.54 32.59 6.34
N GLU A 24 -1.81 32.61 6.71
CA GLU A 24 -2.32 32.00 7.94
C GLU A 24 -2.03 30.49 7.97
N LEU A 25 -2.39 29.76 6.91
CA LEU A 25 -2.13 28.32 6.78
C LEU A 25 -0.63 28.00 6.77
N ALA A 26 0.19 28.82 6.12
CA ALA A 26 1.64 28.64 6.13
C ALA A 26 2.23 28.82 7.54
N ALA A 27 1.75 29.80 8.30
CA ALA A 27 2.18 30.04 9.68
C ALA A 27 1.77 28.90 10.63
N ILE A 28 0.53 28.40 10.51
CA ILE A 28 0.03 27.25 11.28
C ILE A 28 0.84 25.99 10.97
N ASN A 29 1.11 25.71 9.69
CA ASN A 29 1.88 24.55 9.27
C ASN A 29 3.35 24.62 9.74
N LYS A 30 3.98 25.80 9.66
CA LYS A 30 5.34 26.02 10.18
C LYS A 30 5.40 25.86 11.70
N THR A 31 4.46 26.48 12.42
CA THR A 31 4.35 26.34 13.88
C THR A 31 4.19 24.87 14.27
N THR A 32 3.29 24.14 13.61
CA THR A 32 3.07 22.71 13.83
C THR A 32 4.33 21.87 13.57
N SER A 33 5.10 22.23 12.54
CA SER A 33 6.36 21.56 12.21
C SER A 33 7.44 21.81 13.27
N ILE A 34 7.54 23.05 13.78
CA ILE A 34 8.45 23.41 14.88
C ILE A 34 8.08 22.64 16.16
N LEU A 35 6.79 22.60 16.52
CA LEU A 35 6.30 21.88 17.70
C LEU A 35 6.52 20.35 17.60
N LYS A 36 6.49 19.76 16.39
CA LYS A 36 6.77 18.33 16.17
C LYS A 36 8.26 17.97 16.25
N ALA A 37 9.16 18.95 16.21
CA ALA A 37 10.60 18.70 16.22
C ALA A 37 11.16 18.26 17.59
N ASN A 38 10.33 18.22 18.65
CA ASN A 38 10.71 17.80 20.01
C ASN A 38 11.94 18.53 20.59
N GLN A 39 12.16 19.78 20.18
CA GLN A 39 13.24 20.62 20.69
C GLN A 39 12.93 21.11 22.12
N PRO A 40 13.93 21.60 22.88
CA PRO A 40 13.67 22.28 24.15
C PRO A 40 12.64 23.41 23.99
N VAL A 41 11.81 23.62 25.02
CA VAL A 41 10.73 24.63 25.00
C VAL A 41 11.27 26.02 24.65
N ASP A 42 12.46 26.36 25.16
CA ASP A 42 13.10 27.65 24.92
C ASP A 42 13.46 27.86 23.43
N GLU A 43 14.03 26.86 22.76
CA GLU A 43 14.36 26.92 21.33
C GLU A 43 13.10 26.97 20.46
N THR A 44 12.11 26.17 20.85
CA THR A 44 10.80 26.09 20.20
C THR A 44 10.12 27.46 20.20
N PHE A 45 10.08 28.14 21.34
CA PHE A 45 9.43 29.45 21.45
C PHE A 45 10.20 30.55 20.73
N GLN A 46 11.52 30.51 20.73
CA GLN A 46 12.31 31.45 19.94
C GLN A 46 12.04 31.28 18.43
N GLN A 47 11.96 30.05 17.92
CA GLN A 47 11.65 29.80 16.52
C GLN A 47 10.23 30.22 16.13
N ILE A 48 9.24 29.93 16.98
CA ILE A 48 7.86 30.37 16.75
C ILE A 48 7.80 31.90 16.75
N CYS A 49 8.48 32.56 17.68
CA CYS A 49 8.54 34.02 17.74
C CYS A 49 9.11 34.62 16.44
N LEU A 50 10.14 34.01 15.84
CA LEU A 50 10.77 34.47 14.60
C LEU A 50 9.88 34.36 13.35
N ILE A 51 8.93 33.42 13.32
CA ILE A 51 8.05 33.24 12.15
C ILE A 51 6.79 34.10 12.20
N LEU A 52 6.36 34.53 13.41
CA LEU A 52 5.12 35.31 13.59
C LEU A 52 5.05 36.56 12.70
N PRO A 53 6.09 37.43 12.60
CA PRO A 53 6.01 38.62 11.75
C PRO A 53 5.61 38.36 10.30
N SER A 54 6.08 37.25 9.72
CA SER A 54 5.81 36.90 8.31
C SER A 54 4.35 36.58 8.00
N ALA A 55 3.53 36.38 9.03
CA ALA A 55 2.13 35.98 8.92
C ALA A 55 1.14 37.13 9.09
N TRP A 56 1.62 38.32 9.48
CA TRP A 56 0.80 39.53 9.62
C TRP A 56 0.77 40.33 8.31
N GLN A 57 -0.18 41.25 8.18
CA GLN A 57 -0.44 42.07 7.00
C GLN A 57 0.76 42.93 6.60
N TYR A 58 1.52 43.45 7.59
CA TYR A 58 2.72 44.27 7.37
C TYR A 58 4.00 43.65 7.94
N PRO A 59 4.52 42.53 7.39
CA PRO A 59 5.62 41.76 7.98
C PRO A 59 6.87 42.55 8.32
N GLU A 60 7.25 43.50 7.47
CA GLU A 60 8.45 44.33 7.62
C GLU A 60 8.39 45.27 8.84
N TYR A 61 7.19 45.52 9.37
CA TYR A 61 6.97 46.41 10.51
C TYR A 61 6.36 45.66 11.71
N THR A 62 6.30 44.33 11.65
CA THR A 62 5.77 43.48 12.73
C THR A 62 6.90 42.95 13.60
N VAL A 63 6.75 43.06 14.91
CA VAL A 63 7.62 42.41 15.89
C VAL A 63 6.79 41.60 16.87
N ALA A 64 7.32 40.48 17.34
CA ALA A 64 6.58 39.57 18.21
C ALA A 64 7.37 39.27 19.50
N ARG A 65 6.63 38.92 20.54
CA ARG A 65 7.14 38.47 21.83
C ARG A 65 6.30 37.32 22.37
N ILE A 66 6.97 36.29 22.88
CA ILE A 66 6.35 35.21 23.64
C ILE A 66 6.92 35.25 25.06
N THR A 67 6.05 35.18 26.04
CA THR A 67 6.38 35.18 27.47
C THR A 67 5.86 33.90 28.08
N PHE A 68 6.69 33.13 28.78
CA PHE A 68 6.25 31.91 29.46
C PHE A 68 7.15 31.60 30.64
N SER A 69 6.57 31.32 31.81
CA SER A 69 7.31 30.96 33.03
C SER A 69 8.45 31.93 33.39
N GLY A 70 8.24 33.24 33.21
CA GLY A 70 9.24 34.28 33.52
C GLY A 70 10.36 34.47 32.47
N LYS A 71 10.36 33.72 31.38
CA LYS A 71 11.28 33.91 30.24
C LYS A 71 10.57 34.66 29.10
N GLU A 72 11.32 35.52 28.40
CA GLU A 72 10.84 36.24 27.22
C GLU A 72 11.62 35.85 25.96
N TYR A 73 10.90 35.58 24.88
CA TYR A 73 11.41 35.29 23.54
C TYR A 73 10.96 36.42 22.62
N ARG A 74 11.87 36.99 21.84
CA ARG A 74 11.61 38.22 21.07
C ARG A 74 12.17 38.12 19.65
N THR A 75 11.52 38.78 18.71
CA THR A 75 12.05 38.98 17.36
C THR A 75 13.19 40.02 17.34
N PRO A 76 14.11 39.96 16.37
CA PRO A 76 15.10 41.01 16.15
C PRO A 76 14.44 42.39 15.98
N GLY A 77 15.01 43.43 16.59
CA GLY A 77 14.47 44.79 16.49
C GLY A 77 13.21 45.06 17.32
N PHE A 78 12.87 44.20 18.29
CA PHE A 78 11.67 44.33 19.13
C PHE A 78 11.59 45.67 19.87
N LYS A 79 10.49 46.40 19.66
CA LYS A 79 10.15 47.64 20.38
C LYS A 79 8.66 47.64 20.71
N LYS A 80 8.33 47.93 21.96
CA LYS A 80 6.93 48.09 22.38
C LYS A 80 6.36 49.37 21.79
N THR A 81 5.19 49.26 21.18
CA THR A 81 4.41 50.37 20.65
C THR A 81 2.98 50.30 21.17
N ASN A 82 2.18 51.33 20.90
CA ASN A 82 0.77 51.38 21.28
C ASN A 82 -0.11 50.49 20.38
N TRP A 83 0.43 49.90 19.32
CA TRP A 83 -0.28 49.07 18.36
C TRP A 83 0.07 47.61 18.59
N MET A 84 -0.71 46.95 19.46
CA MET A 84 -0.41 45.62 19.98
C MET A 84 -1.65 44.72 19.94
N MET A 85 -1.46 43.48 19.51
CA MET A 85 -2.39 42.37 19.69
C MET A 85 -1.79 41.36 20.65
N SER A 86 -2.58 40.81 21.56
CA SER A 86 -2.07 39.81 22.50
C SER A 86 -3.06 38.72 22.86
N GLN A 87 -2.54 37.52 23.10
CA GLN A 87 -3.30 36.35 23.50
C GLN A 87 -2.59 35.61 24.65
N ASP A 88 -3.31 35.40 25.74
CA ASP A 88 -2.84 34.66 26.91
C ASP A 88 -3.13 33.15 26.77
N PHE A 89 -2.32 32.32 27.43
CA PHE A 89 -2.53 30.89 27.59
C PHE A 89 -2.10 30.36 28.95
N GLU A 90 -2.70 29.24 29.34
CA GLU A 90 -2.43 28.55 30.60
C GLU A 90 -2.24 27.05 30.35
N THR A 91 -1.23 26.46 30.98
CA THR A 91 -0.95 25.02 30.92
C THR A 91 -1.64 24.27 32.06
N ILE A 92 -1.74 22.93 31.94
CA ILE A 92 -2.36 22.05 32.96
C ILE A 92 -1.67 22.15 34.34
N ASP A 93 -0.43 22.64 34.42
CA ASP A 93 0.29 22.90 35.68
C ASP A 93 0.14 24.35 36.20
N ASN A 94 -0.91 25.08 35.77
CA ASN A 94 -1.22 26.47 36.12
C ASN A 94 -0.08 27.45 35.83
N LYS A 95 0.75 27.18 34.81
CA LYS A 95 1.74 28.15 34.34
C LYS A 95 1.15 28.99 33.22
N THR A 96 1.27 30.30 33.38
CA THR A 96 0.73 31.25 32.41
C THR A 96 1.81 31.67 31.41
N GLY A 97 1.36 31.90 30.19
CA GLY A 97 2.14 32.45 29.10
C GLY A 97 1.31 33.41 28.25
N LYS A 98 2.00 34.19 27.43
CA LYS A 98 1.39 35.24 26.63
C LYS A 98 2.15 35.42 25.32
N ILE A 99 1.42 35.49 24.21
CA ILE A 99 1.93 35.87 22.88
C ILE A 99 1.48 37.30 22.60
N GLU A 100 2.41 38.15 22.16
CA GLU A 100 2.16 39.54 21.82
C GLU A 100 2.79 39.87 20.47
N VAL A 101 2.04 40.59 19.63
CA VAL A 101 2.48 41.06 18.31
C VAL A 101 2.28 42.57 18.25
N PHE A 102 3.28 43.30 17.77
CA PHE A 102 3.29 44.76 17.71
C PHE A 102 3.60 45.24 16.30
N TYR A 103 2.98 46.34 15.90
CA TYR A 103 3.40 47.12 14.73
C TYR A 103 4.31 48.28 15.14
N LEU A 104 5.41 48.50 14.42
CA LEU A 104 6.43 49.50 14.76
C LEU A 104 6.03 50.95 14.42
N LYS A 105 4.98 51.15 13.61
CA LYS A 105 4.45 52.46 13.20
C LYS A 105 2.93 52.43 13.11
N LYS A 106 2.30 53.60 13.05
CA LYS A 106 0.84 53.72 12.90
C LYS A 106 0.43 53.26 11.49
N PHE A 107 -0.51 52.32 11.44
CA PHE A 107 -1.18 51.88 10.22
C PHE A 107 -2.67 52.26 10.24
N GLN A 108 -3.36 52.03 9.13
CA GLN A 108 -4.79 52.24 9.02
C GLN A 108 -5.53 51.34 10.02
N GLU A 109 -6.58 51.87 10.67
CA GLU A 109 -7.40 51.10 11.59
C GLU A 109 -8.38 50.21 10.81
N PHE A 110 -8.43 48.94 11.20
CA PHE A 110 -9.29 47.86 10.72
C PHE A 110 -10.16 47.36 11.89
N ASP A 111 -10.17 46.05 12.18
CA ASP A 111 -11.10 45.42 13.11
C ASP A 111 -10.66 45.57 14.59
N GLU A 112 -9.40 45.22 14.91
CA GLU A 112 -8.83 45.34 16.26
C GLU A 112 -7.66 46.34 16.24
N GLY A 113 -7.96 47.63 16.12
CA GLY A 113 -6.93 48.65 15.86
C GLY A 113 -6.36 48.43 14.45
N PRO A 114 -5.03 48.38 14.23
CA PRO A 114 -4.47 48.14 12.90
C PRO A 114 -4.46 46.67 12.44
N PHE A 115 -5.11 45.76 13.17
CA PHE A 115 -5.09 44.32 12.88
C PHE A 115 -6.41 43.82 12.27
N LEU A 116 -6.32 42.77 11.44
CA LEU A 116 -7.46 42.09 10.79
C LEU A 116 -8.06 40.99 11.67
N ASN A 117 -9.33 40.64 11.45
CA ASN A 117 -9.98 39.50 12.13
C ASN A 117 -9.24 38.16 11.90
N GLU A 118 -8.69 37.93 10.70
CA GLU A 118 -7.92 36.73 10.37
C GLU A 118 -6.62 36.63 11.19
N GLU A 119 -5.99 37.78 11.49
CA GLU A 119 -4.79 37.83 12.35
C GLU A 119 -5.14 37.50 13.81
N ARG A 120 -6.36 37.86 14.24
CA ARG A 120 -6.87 37.49 15.57
C ARG A 120 -7.13 35.99 15.67
N ASP A 121 -7.75 35.38 14.66
CA ASP A 121 -7.94 33.94 14.60
C ASP A 121 -6.59 33.21 14.55
N LEU A 122 -5.60 33.76 13.83
CA LEU A 122 -4.26 33.20 13.75
C LEU A 122 -3.54 33.17 15.11
N ILE A 123 -3.53 34.28 15.86
CA ILE A 123 -2.85 34.31 17.18
C ILE A 123 -3.52 33.34 18.17
N ILE A 124 -4.84 33.17 18.11
CA ILE A 124 -5.60 32.19 18.90
C ILE A 124 -5.20 30.76 18.51
N ASN A 125 -5.16 30.46 17.21
CA ASN A 125 -4.79 29.12 16.71
C ASN A 125 -3.36 28.74 17.10
N ILE A 126 -2.40 29.65 16.94
CA ILE A 126 -1.00 29.42 17.35
C ILE A 126 -0.91 29.22 18.87
N THR A 127 -1.67 29.99 19.63
CA THR A 127 -1.73 29.84 21.09
C THR A 127 -2.25 28.46 21.50
N ASN A 128 -3.33 27.98 20.88
CA ASN A 128 -3.88 26.64 21.14
C ASN A 128 -2.89 25.52 20.80
N LEU A 129 -2.13 25.66 19.71
CA LEU A 129 -1.08 24.71 19.33
C LEU A 129 0.04 24.66 20.37
N ILE A 130 0.50 25.80 20.86
CA ILE A 130 1.51 25.89 21.92
C ILE A 130 0.99 25.24 23.21
N THR A 131 -0.23 25.55 23.62
CA THR A 131 -0.86 24.96 24.82
C THR A 131 -0.96 23.44 24.72
N GLY A 132 -1.42 22.91 23.58
CA GLY A 132 -1.51 21.47 23.35
C GLY A 132 -0.14 20.77 23.41
N TYR A 133 0.90 21.40 22.86
CA TYR A 133 2.27 20.89 22.91
C TYR A 133 2.84 20.86 24.33
N LEU A 134 2.71 21.94 25.09
CA LEU A 134 3.18 22.01 26.49
C LEU A 134 2.48 20.96 27.36
N ASN A 135 1.16 20.79 27.17
CA ASN A 135 0.37 19.79 27.88
C ASN A 135 0.78 18.36 27.50
N SER A 136 1.13 18.10 26.22
CA SER A 136 1.64 16.80 25.77
C SER A 136 2.99 16.44 26.40
N ILE A 137 3.92 17.40 26.51
CA ILE A 137 5.21 17.18 27.19
C ILE A 137 4.98 16.84 28.66
N LYS A 138 4.11 17.58 29.35
CA LYS A 138 3.79 17.31 30.75
C LYS A 138 3.08 15.98 30.96
N GLY A 139 2.17 15.60 30.06
CA GLY A 139 1.54 14.29 30.07
C GLY A 139 2.58 13.15 29.95
N LYS A 140 3.60 13.31 29.10
CA LYS A 140 4.70 12.34 28.95
C LYS A 140 5.60 12.27 30.21
N ASP A 141 5.91 13.40 30.84
CA ASP A 141 6.67 13.43 32.09
C ASP A 141 5.88 12.82 33.27
N ALA A 142 4.56 13.01 33.31
CA ALA A 142 3.68 12.38 34.31
C ALA A 142 3.61 10.86 34.11
N LEU A 143 3.56 10.37 32.87
CA LEU A 143 3.61 8.95 32.53
C LEU A 143 4.96 8.30 32.89
N LYS A 144 6.09 9.02 32.73
CA LYS A 144 7.41 8.56 33.19
C LYS A 144 7.51 8.39 34.71
N LYS A 145 6.79 9.20 35.50
CA LYS A 145 6.76 9.10 36.98
C LYS A 145 5.89 7.95 37.50
N ILE A 146 4.98 7.40 36.69
CA ILE A 146 4.02 6.35 37.08
C ILE A 146 4.58 4.92 36.86
N GLY A 147 5.84 4.78 36.43
CA GLY A 147 6.61 3.56 36.63
C GLY A 147 6.26 2.42 35.68
N TYR A 148 6.88 2.41 34.50
CA TYR A 148 7.23 1.18 33.78
C TYR A 148 8.61 1.41 33.14
N LYS A 149 9.63 0.75 33.69
CA LYS A 149 10.98 0.69 33.11
C LYS A 149 10.94 -0.21 31.88
N TYR A 150 11.18 0.36 30.69
CA TYR A 150 11.80 -0.38 29.60
C TYR A 150 13.27 0.05 29.59
N GLU A 151 14.17 -0.90 29.85
CA GLU A 151 15.59 -0.73 29.59
C GLU A 151 15.78 -0.70 28.08
N ILE A 152 16.11 0.47 27.54
CA ILE A 152 16.70 0.60 26.21
C ILE A 152 18.13 1.07 26.45
N ASP A 153 19.06 0.22 26.02
CA ASP A 153 20.51 0.38 26.02
C ASP A 153 20.91 1.72 25.37
N GLU A 154 21.45 2.66 26.15
CA GLU A 154 21.83 4.02 25.74
C GLU A 154 23.21 4.09 25.04
N SER A 155 23.64 3.01 24.39
CA SER A 155 24.96 2.94 23.74
C SER A 155 24.97 3.17 22.22
N ILE A 156 23.91 3.75 21.64
CA ILE A 156 23.89 4.16 20.21
C ILE A 156 24.13 5.67 20.09
N PRO A 157 25.28 6.12 19.53
CA PRO A 157 25.54 7.54 19.37
C PRO A 157 24.54 8.16 18.37
N GLU A 158 23.95 9.30 18.76
CA GLU A 158 23.11 10.14 17.92
C GLU A 158 23.85 10.58 16.66
N LYS A 159 23.75 9.80 15.59
CA LYS A 159 24.02 10.25 14.23
C LYS A 159 22.70 10.42 13.48
N ASN A 160 22.45 11.70 13.19
CA ASN A 160 21.48 12.27 12.25
C ASN A 160 20.01 12.22 12.69
N LYS A 161 19.53 13.40 13.08
CA LYS A 161 18.14 13.87 12.89
C LYS A 161 17.62 13.29 11.58
N CYS A 162 16.57 12.47 11.62
CA CYS A 162 15.89 12.00 10.43
C CYS A 162 15.40 13.21 9.61
N GLU A 163 16.16 13.58 8.58
CA GLU A 163 15.58 13.94 7.29
C GLU A 163 14.51 12.90 6.94
N ILE A 164 13.50 13.26 6.15
CA ILE A 164 12.43 12.37 5.71
C ILE A 164 13.06 11.12 5.07
N THR A 165 13.31 10.10 5.88
CA THR A 165 13.91 8.84 5.42
C THR A 165 12.76 8.02 4.85
N ASN A 166 12.83 7.73 3.56
CA ASN A 166 12.88 6.37 2.99
C ASN A 166 12.34 5.23 3.91
N ARG A 167 12.81 5.14 5.17
CA ARG A 167 12.41 4.20 6.25
C ARG A 167 10.92 4.04 6.60
N GLN A 168 9.99 4.82 6.04
CA GLN A 168 8.54 4.67 6.28
C GLN A 168 7.75 4.13 5.08
N LEU A 169 8.41 3.65 4.03
CA LEU A 169 7.76 3.09 2.84
C LEU A 169 6.76 1.98 3.18
N LEU A 170 7.17 1.00 4.00
CA LEU A 170 6.31 -0.09 4.44
C LEU A 170 5.11 0.44 5.24
N GLN A 171 5.35 1.36 6.18
CA GLN A 171 4.28 1.92 7.01
C GLN A 171 3.28 2.73 6.19
N ARG A 172 3.74 3.51 5.19
CA ARG A 172 2.84 4.20 4.25
C ARG A 172 2.06 3.24 3.36
N PHE A 173 2.70 2.17 2.88
CA PHE A 173 2.04 1.12 2.10
C PHE A 173 0.94 0.44 2.91
N LEU A 174 1.22 0.04 4.15
CA LEU A 174 0.25 -0.55 5.06
C LEU A 174 -0.87 0.44 5.38
N ASN A 175 -0.56 1.68 5.79
CA ASN A 175 -1.57 2.67 6.13
C ASN A 175 -2.50 3.00 4.96
N LYS A 176 -2.00 3.05 3.72
CA LYS A 176 -2.83 3.35 2.54
C LYS A 176 -3.76 2.18 2.16
N ASN A 177 -3.25 0.95 2.24
CA ASN A 177 -4.03 -0.24 1.87
C ASN A 177 -4.96 -0.72 2.98
N ASN A 178 -4.60 -0.49 4.24
CA ASN A 178 -5.32 -0.95 5.41
C ASN A 178 -6.10 0.17 6.12
N TYR A 179 -6.10 1.43 5.66
CA TYR A 179 -6.73 2.54 6.39
C TYR A 179 -8.14 2.23 6.93
N ASN A 180 -9.04 1.74 6.09
CA ASN A 180 -10.40 1.38 6.53
C ASN A 180 -10.35 0.18 7.50
N ARG A 181 -9.48 -0.81 7.23
CA ARG A 181 -9.26 -1.97 8.11
C ARG A 181 -8.77 -1.56 9.49
N ASP A 182 -7.81 -0.64 9.55
CA ASP A 182 -7.22 -0.10 10.77
C ASP A 182 -8.27 0.69 11.54
N ILE A 183 -9.05 1.54 10.86
CA ILE A 183 -10.22 2.20 11.48
C ILE A 183 -11.17 1.15 12.08
N TYR A 184 -11.53 0.10 11.35
CA TYR A 184 -12.41 -0.94 11.90
C TYR A 184 -11.79 -1.69 13.08
N HIS A 185 -10.46 -1.86 13.09
CA HIS A 185 -9.75 -2.42 14.24
C HIS A 185 -9.89 -1.54 15.48
N ASP A 186 -9.84 -0.21 15.29
CA ASP A 186 -9.95 0.79 16.34
C ASP A 186 -11.39 1.02 16.82
N LEU A 187 -12.40 0.47 16.13
CA LEU A 187 -13.80 0.49 16.57
C LEU A 187 -14.13 -0.61 17.58
N MET A 188 -15.04 -0.29 18.50
CA MET A 188 -15.44 -1.15 19.63
C MET A 188 -14.25 -1.71 20.43
N PRO A 189 -13.35 -0.86 20.94
CA PRO A 189 -12.19 -1.29 21.73
C PRO A 189 -12.60 -2.00 23.03
N PHE A 190 -13.66 -1.52 23.69
CA PHE A 190 -14.24 -2.19 24.85
C PHE A 190 -15.23 -3.28 24.43
N LYS A 191 -15.08 -4.47 25.00
CA LYS A 191 -16.01 -5.58 24.84
C LYS A 191 -16.22 -6.25 26.17
N VAL A 192 -17.46 -6.64 26.46
CA VAL A 192 -17.78 -7.39 27.67
C VAL A 192 -17.23 -8.81 27.51
N LYS A 193 -16.33 -9.23 28.40
CA LYS A 193 -15.68 -10.54 28.41
C LYS A 193 -16.07 -11.36 29.62
N GLU A 194 -16.23 -10.76 30.79
CA GLU A 194 -16.55 -11.47 32.03
C GLU A 194 -17.84 -10.89 32.65
N ILE A 195 -18.84 -11.75 32.82
CA ILE A 195 -20.15 -11.41 33.42
C ILE A 195 -20.33 -12.18 34.71
N LEU A 196 -20.65 -11.47 35.80
CA LEU A 196 -21.04 -12.08 37.07
C LEU A 196 -22.58 -12.12 37.13
N LEU A 197 -23.14 -13.32 37.15
CA LEU A 197 -24.57 -13.54 37.33
C LEU A 197 -24.84 -13.95 38.78
N VAL A 198 -25.51 -13.09 39.53
CA VAL A 198 -25.95 -13.40 40.90
C VAL A 198 -27.41 -13.85 40.84
N ALA A 199 -27.65 -15.13 41.07
CA ALA A 199 -28.98 -15.72 41.00
C ALA A 199 -29.10 -16.89 41.98
N ASN A 200 -30.28 -17.10 42.56
CA ASN A 200 -30.51 -18.33 43.31
C ASN A 200 -30.58 -19.53 42.34
N LEU A 201 -30.43 -20.74 42.89
CA LEU A 201 -30.38 -21.96 42.09
C LEU A 201 -31.65 -22.19 41.26
N TYR A 202 -32.81 -21.77 41.77
CA TYR A 202 -34.10 -21.93 41.09
C TYR A 202 -34.23 -21.00 39.87
N ASP A 203 -33.84 -19.74 40.03
CA ASP A 203 -33.84 -18.72 38.98
C ASP A 203 -32.81 -19.06 37.89
N ALA A 204 -31.62 -19.50 38.31
CA ALA A 204 -30.59 -20.00 37.39
C ALA A 204 -31.09 -21.22 36.59
N TYR A 205 -31.78 -22.16 37.25
CA TYR A 205 -32.36 -23.34 36.60
C TYR A 205 -33.49 -22.97 35.61
N ASN A 206 -34.36 -22.02 35.94
CA ASN A 206 -35.43 -21.58 35.04
C ASN A 206 -34.85 -20.96 33.75
N ILE A 207 -33.80 -20.15 33.87
CA ILE A 207 -33.09 -19.58 32.72
C ILE A 207 -32.43 -20.66 31.85
N GLU A 208 -31.81 -21.68 32.46
CA GLU A 208 -31.21 -22.77 31.70
C GLU A 208 -32.24 -23.65 30.99
N LYS A 209 -33.35 -23.98 31.67
CA LYS A 209 -34.36 -24.92 31.16
C LYS A 209 -35.23 -24.33 30.06
N GLU A 210 -35.62 -23.06 30.17
CA GLU A 210 -36.50 -22.40 29.20
C GLU A 210 -35.77 -21.96 27.92
N GLY A 211 -34.43 -21.83 27.95
CA GLY A 211 -33.74 -21.28 26.79
C GLY A 211 -32.23 -21.47 26.73
N ARG A 212 -31.67 -22.55 27.32
CA ARG A 212 -30.23 -22.92 27.26
C ARG A 212 -29.34 -21.69 27.14
N PHE A 213 -29.34 -20.89 28.20
CA PHE A 213 -28.86 -19.52 28.21
C PHE A 213 -27.49 -19.30 27.57
N SER A 214 -26.54 -20.20 27.87
CA SER A 214 -25.22 -20.21 27.23
C SER A 214 -25.32 -20.47 25.72
N GLU A 215 -26.07 -21.48 25.27
CA GLU A 215 -26.26 -21.83 23.85
C GLU A 215 -26.97 -20.74 23.04
N HIS A 216 -27.92 -20.00 23.61
CA HIS A 216 -28.61 -18.93 22.89
C HIS A 216 -27.77 -17.66 22.76
N VAL A 217 -27.02 -17.29 23.81
CA VAL A 217 -26.01 -16.22 23.70
C VAL A 217 -24.95 -16.66 22.68
N LEU A 218 -24.48 -17.91 22.71
CA LEU A 218 -23.57 -18.48 21.72
C LEU A 218 -24.16 -18.46 20.30
N GLY A 219 -25.43 -18.82 20.14
CA GLY A 219 -26.13 -18.92 18.86
C GLY A 219 -26.25 -17.57 18.16
N GLU A 220 -26.63 -16.52 18.88
CA GLU A 220 -26.69 -15.15 18.31
C GLU A 220 -25.29 -14.63 17.94
N TYR A 221 -24.27 -14.88 18.77
CA TYR A 221 -22.89 -14.50 18.44
C TYR A 221 -22.33 -15.28 17.23
N HIS A 222 -22.65 -16.57 17.09
CA HIS A 222 -22.28 -17.39 15.94
C HIS A 222 -23.01 -16.98 14.67
N GLN A 223 -24.34 -16.76 14.72
CA GLN A 223 -25.13 -16.31 13.57
C GLN A 223 -24.65 -14.95 13.03
N LEU A 224 -24.11 -14.10 13.91
CA LEU A 224 -23.65 -12.75 13.61
C LEU A 224 -22.12 -12.64 13.43
N ASN A 225 -21.40 -13.76 13.38
CA ASN A 225 -19.94 -13.82 13.19
C ASN A 225 -19.14 -12.94 14.20
N LEU A 226 -19.59 -12.85 15.45
CA LEU A 226 -18.93 -12.08 16.50
C LEU A 226 -17.82 -12.91 17.16
N THR A 227 -16.61 -12.34 17.25
CA THR A 227 -15.38 -13.08 17.63
C THR A 227 -15.10 -13.18 19.13
N SER A 228 -15.83 -12.45 19.96
CA SER A 228 -15.56 -12.36 21.41
C SER A 228 -16.81 -12.73 22.19
N LEU A 229 -16.84 -13.95 22.69
CA LEU A 229 -17.92 -14.49 23.51
C LEU A 229 -17.66 -14.14 24.98
N PRO A 230 -18.63 -13.51 25.68
CA PRO A 230 -18.49 -13.29 27.11
C PRO A 230 -18.61 -14.60 27.89
N ARG A 231 -17.75 -14.80 28.87
CA ARG A 231 -17.84 -15.85 29.87
C ARG A 231 -18.76 -15.40 30.99
N ILE A 232 -19.64 -16.30 31.42
CA ILE A 232 -20.59 -16.05 32.49
C ILE A 232 -20.22 -16.89 33.69
N THR A 233 -20.19 -16.27 34.87
CA THR A 233 -19.93 -16.94 36.15
C THR A 233 -21.15 -16.76 37.04
N GLY A 234 -21.84 -17.85 37.35
CA GLY A 234 -22.97 -17.85 38.27
C GLY A 234 -22.52 -17.97 39.72
N VAL A 235 -23.11 -17.18 40.61
CA VAL A 235 -22.94 -17.28 42.07
C VAL A 235 -24.29 -17.26 42.75
N SER A 236 -24.39 -18.00 43.84
CA SER A 236 -25.65 -18.23 44.57
C SER A 236 -25.74 -17.40 45.85
N THR A 237 -24.59 -17.02 46.41
CA THR A 237 -24.49 -16.30 47.69
C THR A 237 -23.64 -15.03 47.58
N TYR A 238 -23.74 -14.16 48.59
CA TYR A 238 -22.97 -12.91 48.62
C TYR A 238 -21.49 -13.10 48.86
N ASP A 239 -21.14 -14.05 49.72
CA ASP A 239 -19.74 -14.33 50.04
C ASP A 239 -19.04 -14.84 48.79
N GLU A 240 -19.69 -15.74 48.03
CA GLU A 240 -19.22 -16.17 46.71
C GLU A 240 -19.10 -14.99 45.73
N ALA A 241 -20.09 -14.08 45.70
CA ALA A 241 -20.03 -12.91 44.82
C ALA A 241 -18.83 -12.01 45.13
N PHE A 242 -18.56 -11.72 46.41
CA PHE A 242 -17.41 -10.90 46.82
C PHE A 242 -16.07 -11.64 46.67
N GLU A 243 -16.04 -12.96 46.86
CA GLU A 243 -14.86 -13.78 46.61
C GLU A 243 -14.51 -13.77 45.10
N GLN A 244 -15.51 -13.93 44.24
CA GLN A 244 -15.31 -13.84 42.79
C GLN A 244 -14.86 -12.43 42.36
N LEU A 245 -15.49 -11.37 42.88
CA LEU A 245 -15.07 -9.99 42.61
C LEU A 245 -13.66 -9.66 43.14
N GLY A 246 -13.19 -10.37 44.17
CA GLY A 246 -11.82 -10.24 44.69
C GLY A 246 -10.77 -11.03 43.90
N THR A 247 -11.17 -12.11 43.21
CA THR A 247 -10.25 -12.99 42.47
C THR A 247 -10.04 -12.57 41.01
N LYS A 248 -11.06 -12.01 40.35
CA LYS A 248 -10.96 -11.58 38.95
C LYS A 248 -11.80 -10.33 38.65
N HIS A 249 -11.45 -9.68 37.53
CA HIS A 249 -12.19 -8.53 37.02
C HIS A 249 -13.46 -8.98 36.29
N TYR A 250 -14.55 -8.23 36.48
CA TYR A 250 -15.81 -8.40 35.79
C TYR A 250 -16.21 -7.11 35.09
N ASP A 251 -16.73 -7.24 33.87
CA ASP A 251 -17.13 -6.12 33.02
C ASP A 251 -18.60 -5.73 33.22
N LEU A 252 -19.43 -6.68 33.68
CA LEU A 252 -20.86 -6.49 33.93
C LEU A 252 -21.33 -7.42 35.04
N ILE A 253 -22.15 -6.90 35.95
CA ILE A 253 -22.84 -7.70 36.97
C ILE A 253 -24.34 -7.70 36.67
N ILE A 254 -24.94 -8.89 36.59
CA ILE A 254 -26.37 -9.08 36.46
C ILE A 254 -26.89 -9.72 37.75
N ILE A 255 -27.79 -9.04 38.45
CA ILE A 255 -28.41 -9.54 39.67
C ILE A 255 -29.86 -9.88 39.37
N MET A 256 -30.21 -11.16 39.51
CA MET A 256 -31.58 -11.60 39.41
C MET A 256 -32.30 -11.33 40.72
N MET A 257 -33.53 -10.82 40.61
CA MET A 257 -34.33 -10.59 41.78
C MET A 257 -35.17 -11.82 42.11
N GLY A 258 -34.77 -12.51 43.19
CA GLY A 258 -35.53 -13.59 43.80
C GLY A 258 -36.58 -13.07 44.79
N SER A 259 -37.09 -13.96 45.64
CA SER A 259 -38.10 -13.64 46.66
C SER A 259 -37.62 -12.64 47.72
N ASP A 260 -36.32 -12.59 48.02
CA ASP A 260 -35.73 -11.66 49.00
C ASP A 260 -35.18 -10.39 48.33
N LYS A 261 -36.06 -9.40 48.16
CA LYS A 261 -35.76 -8.13 47.50
C LYS A 261 -34.80 -7.23 48.29
N LYS A 262 -34.87 -7.26 49.63
CA LYS A 262 -34.04 -6.40 50.49
C LYS A 262 -32.57 -6.77 50.38
N MET A 263 -32.32 -8.07 50.36
CA MET A 263 -30.99 -8.65 50.34
C MET A 263 -30.25 -8.32 49.02
N SER A 264 -30.92 -8.43 47.87
CA SER A 264 -30.35 -8.04 46.56
C SER A 264 -30.02 -6.55 46.46
N LEU A 265 -30.82 -5.68 47.10
CA LEU A 265 -30.55 -4.24 47.15
C LEU A 265 -29.35 -3.89 48.03
N GLU A 266 -29.18 -4.57 49.16
CA GLU A 266 -28.03 -4.35 50.05
C GLU A 266 -26.73 -4.82 49.38
N LEU A 267 -26.78 -5.96 48.67
CA LEU A 267 -25.66 -6.45 47.89
C LEU A 267 -25.21 -5.42 46.85
N SER A 268 -26.12 -4.94 46.00
CA SER A 268 -25.76 -4.02 44.93
C SER A 268 -25.18 -2.71 45.46
N LYS A 269 -25.69 -2.21 46.60
CA LYS A 269 -25.10 -1.07 47.31
C LYS A 269 -23.66 -1.36 47.74
N LYS A 270 -23.41 -2.46 48.46
CA LYS A 270 -22.06 -2.84 48.92
C LYS A 270 -21.08 -3.07 47.77
N ILE A 271 -21.54 -3.66 46.67
CA ILE A 271 -20.72 -3.85 45.47
C ILE A 271 -20.39 -2.50 44.86
N LYS A 272 -21.36 -1.60 44.68
CA LYS A 272 -21.12 -0.29 44.04
C LYS A 272 -20.20 0.60 44.88
N GLU A 273 -20.26 0.50 46.21
CA GLU A 273 -19.33 1.18 47.12
C GLU A 273 -17.88 0.72 46.93
N LYS A 274 -17.64 -0.58 46.69
CA LYS A 274 -16.28 -1.13 46.48
C LYS A 274 -15.81 -1.08 45.03
N PHE A 275 -16.72 -1.22 44.08
CA PHE A 275 -16.45 -1.35 42.64
C PHE A 275 -17.34 -0.39 41.83
N PRO A 276 -17.11 0.93 41.92
CA PRO A 276 -18.01 1.93 41.33
C PRO A 276 -18.02 1.90 39.79
N TYR A 277 -16.95 1.41 39.16
CA TYR A 277 -16.78 1.36 37.71
C TYR A 277 -17.54 0.21 37.03
N ILE A 278 -17.94 -0.84 37.77
CA ILE A 278 -18.65 -1.97 37.17
C ILE A 278 -20.14 -1.64 37.05
N PRO A 279 -20.74 -1.75 35.85
CA PRO A 279 -22.18 -1.59 35.69
C PRO A 279 -22.93 -2.74 36.37
N ILE A 280 -23.98 -2.38 37.14
CA ILE A 280 -24.85 -3.34 37.83
C ILE A 280 -26.24 -3.27 37.22
N PHE A 281 -26.67 -4.36 36.58
CA PHE A 281 -28.00 -4.50 36.00
C PHE A 281 -28.86 -5.46 36.81
N PHE A 282 -30.13 -5.12 36.98
CA PHE A 282 -31.12 -5.99 37.62
C PHE A 282 -31.96 -6.71 36.57
N LEU A 283 -32.30 -7.97 36.83
CA LEU A 283 -33.24 -8.75 36.01
C LEU A 283 -34.40 -9.23 36.89
N LEU A 284 -35.60 -8.74 36.59
CA LEU A 284 -36.83 -9.04 37.32
C LEU A 284 -37.54 -10.25 36.71
N ASN A 285 -37.92 -11.21 37.55
CA ASN A 285 -38.65 -12.40 37.10
C ASN A 285 -40.17 -12.18 37.02
N ASN A 286 -40.70 -11.18 37.72
CA ASN A 286 -42.14 -10.90 37.75
C ASN A 286 -42.44 -9.43 37.47
N ASN A 287 -43.46 -9.18 36.64
CA ASN A 287 -43.97 -7.83 36.36
C ASN A 287 -44.49 -7.12 37.61
N ALA A 288 -44.98 -7.86 38.61
CA ALA A 288 -45.46 -7.28 39.87
C ALA A 288 -44.35 -6.54 40.64
N ASP A 289 -43.09 -6.83 40.35
CA ASP A 289 -41.95 -6.19 41.01
C ASP A 289 -41.59 -4.84 40.41
N ILE A 290 -42.11 -4.51 39.23
CA ILE A 290 -41.84 -3.24 38.54
C ILE A 290 -42.31 -2.05 39.39
N GLU A 291 -43.51 -2.13 39.96
CA GLU A 291 -44.10 -1.06 40.78
C GLU A 291 -43.19 -0.69 41.97
N PHE A 292 -42.54 -1.68 42.57
CA PHE A 292 -41.61 -1.46 43.69
C PHE A 292 -40.40 -0.62 43.28
N PHE A 293 -39.86 -0.83 42.07
CA PHE A 293 -38.73 -0.05 41.55
C PHE A 293 -39.13 1.33 41.06
N GLU A 294 -40.28 1.43 40.38
CA GLU A 294 -40.79 2.73 39.93
C GLU A 294 -41.08 3.66 41.12
N SER A 295 -41.60 3.11 42.23
CA SER A 295 -41.88 3.85 43.46
C SER A 295 -40.61 4.33 44.20
N ASN A 296 -39.47 3.64 44.03
CA ASN A 296 -38.23 3.89 44.79
C ASN A 296 -37.07 4.39 43.92
N LYS A 297 -37.34 4.84 42.69
CA LYS A 297 -36.35 5.21 41.66
C LYS A 297 -35.23 6.15 42.17
N LYS A 298 -35.57 7.15 43.00
CA LYS A 298 -34.62 8.13 43.59
C LYS A 298 -33.73 7.60 44.71
N LYS A 299 -33.98 6.39 45.24
CA LYS A 299 -33.20 5.76 46.32
C LYS A 299 -32.22 4.68 45.83
N LEU A 300 -32.15 4.46 44.52
CA LEU A 300 -31.49 3.32 43.88
C LEU A 300 -30.36 3.74 42.93
N ASP A 301 -29.64 4.82 43.23
CA ASP A 301 -28.56 5.38 42.39
C ASP A 301 -27.37 4.42 42.14
N TYR A 302 -27.28 3.33 42.91
CA TYR A 302 -26.26 2.28 42.76
C TYR A 302 -26.62 1.23 41.70
N ILE A 303 -27.83 1.27 41.13
CA ILE A 303 -28.28 0.38 40.05
C ILE A 303 -28.25 1.16 38.74
N ASN A 304 -27.52 0.64 37.75
CA ASN A 304 -27.40 1.31 36.46
C ASN A 304 -28.67 1.18 35.63
N ARG A 305 -29.23 -0.03 35.52
CA ARG A 305 -30.47 -0.32 34.77
C ARG A 305 -31.19 -1.56 35.34
N THR A 306 -32.49 -1.64 35.11
CA THR A 306 -33.34 -2.79 35.48
C THR A 306 -33.96 -3.37 34.22
N PHE A 307 -34.15 -4.67 34.12
CA PHE A 307 -34.76 -5.34 32.96
C PHE A 307 -35.80 -6.35 33.45
N VAL A 308 -36.73 -6.72 32.59
CA VAL A 308 -37.72 -7.77 32.88
C VAL A 308 -37.41 -9.01 32.04
N TRP A 309 -37.38 -10.17 32.69
CA TRP A 309 -37.32 -11.46 32.02
C TRP A 309 -38.69 -11.81 31.45
N ASN A 310 -38.79 -11.87 30.12
CA ASN A 310 -40.01 -12.23 29.40
C ASN A 310 -39.93 -13.63 28.77
N GLY A 311 -38.96 -14.47 29.17
CA GLY A 311 -38.69 -15.76 28.53
C GLY A 311 -37.86 -15.69 27.23
N ASP A 312 -37.41 -14.50 26.81
CA ASP A 312 -36.54 -14.33 25.63
C ASP A 312 -35.08 -14.10 26.05
N SER A 313 -34.21 -15.07 25.77
CA SER A 313 -32.78 -15.02 26.09
C SER A 313 -32.01 -13.90 25.36
N LYS A 314 -32.59 -13.30 24.31
CA LYS A 314 -31.99 -12.16 23.58
C LYS A 314 -31.86 -10.90 24.44
N ILE A 315 -32.57 -10.83 25.56
CA ILE A 315 -32.41 -9.72 26.52
C ILE A 315 -30.98 -9.60 27.03
N PHE A 316 -30.30 -10.72 27.28
CA PHE A 316 -28.91 -10.71 27.74
C PHE A 316 -27.97 -10.18 26.66
N PHE A 317 -28.19 -10.56 25.40
CA PHE A 317 -27.46 -9.99 24.27
C PHE A 317 -27.64 -8.46 24.22
N ALA A 318 -28.88 -7.98 24.38
CA ALA A 318 -29.18 -6.56 24.39
C ALA A 318 -28.52 -5.81 25.56
N MET A 319 -28.52 -6.40 26.76
CA MET A 319 -27.85 -5.85 27.95
C MET A 319 -26.35 -5.69 27.71
N ILE A 320 -25.70 -6.73 27.17
CA ILE A 320 -24.26 -6.70 26.84
C ILE A 320 -23.98 -5.59 25.80
N LYS A 321 -24.75 -5.54 24.72
CA LYS A 321 -24.55 -4.54 23.65
C LYS A 321 -24.84 -3.11 24.11
N LEU A 322 -25.77 -2.93 25.04
CA LEU A 322 -26.04 -1.62 25.62
C LEU A 322 -24.81 -1.08 26.37
N VAL A 323 -24.16 -1.90 27.20
CA VAL A 323 -22.94 -1.50 27.91
C VAL A 323 -21.80 -1.23 26.94
N GLU A 324 -21.61 -2.09 25.93
CA GLU A 324 -20.59 -1.87 24.90
C GLU A 324 -20.83 -0.57 24.12
N ASP A 325 -22.08 -0.26 23.76
CA ASP A 325 -22.41 0.94 22.99
C ASP A 325 -22.25 2.22 23.85
N GLU A 326 -22.66 2.20 25.11
CA GLU A 326 -22.51 3.33 26.04
C GLU A 326 -21.04 3.69 26.29
N ILE A 327 -20.14 2.69 26.40
CA ILE A 327 -18.71 2.93 26.64
C ILE A 327 -17.98 3.33 25.35
N ASN A 328 -18.31 2.72 24.21
CA ASN A 328 -17.57 2.93 22.97
C ASN A 328 -18.04 4.12 22.13
N ILE A 329 -19.23 4.69 22.39
CA ILE A 329 -19.83 5.72 21.53
C ILE A 329 -18.88 6.88 21.21
N GLU A 330 -18.13 7.37 22.19
CA GLU A 330 -17.23 8.52 22.00
C GLU A 330 -16.05 8.20 21.08
N ASN A 331 -15.43 7.02 21.26
CA ASN A 331 -14.39 6.52 20.37
C ASN A 331 -14.92 6.28 18.95
N ASP A 332 -16.05 5.57 18.84
CA ASP A 332 -16.56 5.07 17.57
C ASP A 332 -17.13 6.20 16.70
N THR A 333 -17.74 7.23 17.31
CA THR A 333 -18.18 8.45 16.59
C THR A 333 -16.98 9.29 16.13
N THR A 334 -15.93 9.42 16.94
CA THR A 334 -14.77 10.25 16.62
C THR A 334 -13.88 9.63 15.53
N ILE A 335 -13.58 8.33 15.64
CA ILE A 335 -12.66 7.63 14.73
C ILE A 335 -13.38 7.21 13.43
N GLY A 336 -14.52 6.55 13.57
CA GLY A 336 -15.22 5.92 12.44
C GLY A 336 -16.43 6.66 11.91
N LEU A 337 -16.80 7.81 12.48
CA LEU A 337 -18.09 8.50 12.24
C LEU A 337 -19.32 7.58 12.45
N VAL A 338 -19.22 6.60 13.36
CA VAL A 338 -20.31 5.65 13.59
C VAL A 338 -21.58 6.40 14.01
N ARG A 339 -22.71 6.05 13.40
CA ARG A 339 -23.99 6.74 13.62
C ARG A 339 -24.69 6.27 14.90
N VAL A 340 -25.56 7.09 15.46
CA VAL A 340 -26.21 6.86 16.77
C VAL A 340 -27.73 6.84 16.64
N ILE A 341 -28.38 5.81 17.18
CA ILE A 341 -29.83 5.72 17.34
C ILE A 341 -30.16 6.03 18.81
N LEU A 342 -30.90 7.11 19.05
CA LEU A 342 -31.34 7.48 20.38
C LEU A 342 -32.72 6.89 20.66
N LEU A 343 -32.82 6.06 21.70
CA LEU A 343 -34.06 5.54 22.25
C LEU A 343 -34.37 6.25 23.57
N VAL A 344 -35.53 6.90 23.66
CA VAL A 344 -36.04 7.55 24.87
C VAL A 344 -37.26 6.78 25.36
N GLU A 345 -37.07 6.00 26.42
CA GLU A 345 -38.08 5.12 27.01
C GLU A 345 -37.79 4.96 28.51
N ASP A 346 -38.77 5.27 29.34
CA ASP A 346 -38.66 5.19 30.80
C ASP A 346 -39.27 3.91 31.37
N SER A 347 -40.18 3.26 30.63
CA SER A 347 -40.84 2.03 31.08
C SER A 347 -39.92 0.81 30.94
N ILE A 348 -39.65 0.18 32.09
CA ILE A 348 -38.82 -1.03 32.22
C ILE A 348 -39.31 -2.14 31.29
N LYS A 349 -40.63 -2.32 31.20
CA LYS A 349 -41.26 -3.33 30.36
C LYS A 349 -40.99 -3.09 28.87
N PHE A 350 -41.07 -1.84 28.41
CA PHE A 350 -40.99 -1.52 26.99
C PHE A 350 -39.56 -1.53 26.47
N TYR A 351 -38.60 -0.89 27.14
CA TYR A 351 -37.21 -0.96 26.64
C TYR A 351 -36.62 -2.37 26.74
N SER A 352 -37.06 -3.19 27.72
CA SER A 352 -36.69 -4.61 27.78
C SER A 352 -37.22 -5.41 26.59
N ARG A 353 -38.30 -4.96 25.94
CA ARG A 353 -38.83 -5.55 24.69
C ARG A 353 -38.18 -4.95 23.44
N TYR A 354 -37.93 -3.64 23.43
CA TYR A 354 -37.44 -2.93 22.24
C TYR A 354 -35.96 -3.12 21.99
N LEU A 355 -35.11 -3.14 23.02
CA LEU A 355 -33.67 -3.24 22.82
C LEU A 355 -33.27 -4.53 22.07
N PRO A 356 -33.73 -5.74 22.45
CA PRO A 356 -33.43 -6.96 21.70
C PRO A 356 -33.87 -6.88 20.23
N LEU A 357 -35.04 -6.28 20.00
CA LEU A 357 -35.62 -6.08 18.68
C LEU A 357 -34.73 -5.19 17.80
N LEU A 358 -34.37 -4.01 18.31
CA LEU A 358 -33.59 -3.01 17.59
C LEU A 358 -32.19 -3.53 17.29
N TYR A 359 -31.52 -4.15 18.28
CA TYR A 359 -30.21 -4.75 18.06
C TYR A 359 -30.24 -5.82 16.98
N LYS A 360 -31.25 -6.70 17.01
CA LYS A 360 -31.43 -7.72 15.97
C LYS A 360 -31.56 -7.10 14.58
N ILE A 361 -32.45 -6.11 14.42
CA ILE A 361 -32.67 -5.47 13.12
C ILE A 361 -31.40 -4.78 12.63
N VAL A 362 -30.73 -3.98 13.47
CA VAL A 362 -29.51 -3.26 13.07
C VAL A 362 -28.40 -4.23 12.66
N MET A 363 -28.20 -5.32 13.40
CA MET A 363 -27.20 -6.34 13.09
C MET A 363 -27.48 -7.06 11.77
N GLU A 364 -28.71 -7.56 11.58
CA GLU A 364 -29.10 -8.26 10.35
C GLU A 364 -28.95 -7.37 9.11
N GLN A 365 -29.33 -6.10 9.22
CA GLN A 365 -29.21 -5.15 8.11
C GLN A 365 -27.75 -4.81 7.80
N THR A 366 -26.92 -4.64 8.83
CA THR A 366 -25.48 -4.42 8.65
C THR A 366 -24.83 -5.62 7.95
N LYS A 367 -25.20 -6.85 8.35
CA LYS A 367 -24.68 -8.09 7.75
C LYS A 367 -25.02 -8.20 6.26
N ARG A 368 -26.29 -7.96 5.88
CA ARG A 368 -26.73 -8.01 4.47
C ARG A 368 -25.91 -7.12 3.56
N ILE A 369 -25.59 -5.92 4.02
CA ILE A 369 -24.82 -4.94 3.23
C ILE A 369 -23.37 -5.38 3.07
N ILE A 370 -22.79 -6.06 4.08
CA ILE A 370 -21.42 -6.53 4.06
C ILE A 370 -21.25 -7.77 3.17
N GLU A 371 -22.25 -8.65 3.12
CA GLU A 371 -22.23 -9.87 2.28
C GLU A 371 -22.16 -9.55 0.77
N ASP A 372 -22.71 -8.42 0.34
CA ASP A 372 -22.69 -7.96 -1.06
C ASP A 372 -21.29 -7.51 -1.56
N VAL A 373 -20.29 -7.41 -0.67
CA VAL A 373 -18.94 -6.91 -1.02
C VAL A 373 -17.92 -8.07 -1.03
N SER A 374 -17.32 -8.32 -2.20
CA SER A 374 -16.38 -9.41 -2.49
C SER A 374 -15.04 -9.31 -1.75
N THR A 375 -15.04 -9.44 -0.42
CA THR A 375 -13.86 -9.31 0.45
C THR A 375 -13.70 -10.49 1.42
N ASP A 376 -12.47 -10.64 1.91
CA ASP A 376 -12.02 -11.57 2.96
C ASP A 376 -13.00 -11.64 4.15
N GLU A 377 -13.27 -12.85 4.65
CA GLU A 377 -14.18 -13.11 5.78
C GLU A 377 -13.76 -12.36 7.06
N LEU A 378 -12.45 -12.22 7.31
CA LEU A 378 -11.93 -11.44 8.44
C LEU A 378 -12.30 -9.95 8.34
N TYR A 379 -12.31 -9.41 7.12
CA TYR A 379 -12.67 -8.02 6.87
C TYR A 379 -14.17 -7.79 7.07
N LYS A 380 -15.01 -8.76 6.71
CA LYS A 380 -16.46 -8.71 6.98
C LYS A 380 -16.77 -8.58 8.47
N VAL A 381 -16.07 -9.35 9.31
CA VAL A 381 -16.22 -9.27 10.78
C VAL A 381 -15.83 -7.89 11.32
N LEU A 382 -14.77 -7.29 10.79
CA LEU A 382 -14.33 -5.95 11.21
C LEU A 382 -15.35 -4.88 10.83
N ARG A 383 -15.95 -4.96 9.63
CA ARG A 383 -16.99 -4.02 9.18
C ARG A 383 -18.24 -4.03 10.07
N MET A 384 -18.60 -5.16 10.68
CA MET A 384 -19.73 -5.24 11.62
C MET A 384 -19.58 -4.30 12.83
N ARG A 385 -18.35 -3.88 13.18
CA ARG A 385 -18.10 -2.95 14.30
C ARG A 385 -18.58 -1.53 14.01
N ALA A 386 -18.69 -1.16 12.73
CA ALA A 386 -19.19 0.14 12.28
C ALA A 386 -20.73 0.22 12.24
N ARG A 387 -21.44 -0.81 12.75
CA ARG A 387 -22.89 -0.74 12.96
C ARG A 387 -23.26 0.51 13.78
N PRO A 388 -24.43 1.11 13.54
CA PRO A 388 -24.93 2.17 14.41
C PRO A 388 -25.04 1.72 15.88
N LYS A 389 -24.73 2.65 16.79
CA LYS A 389 -24.82 2.46 18.24
C LYS A 389 -26.21 2.83 18.73
N ILE A 390 -26.75 2.08 19.69
CA ILE A 390 -28.04 2.38 20.29
C ILE A 390 -27.82 2.91 21.71
N ILE A 391 -28.32 4.11 21.98
CA ILE A 391 -28.24 4.74 23.30
C ILE A 391 -29.64 4.85 23.90
N LEU A 392 -29.81 4.32 25.11
CA LEU A 392 -31.06 4.40 25.87
C LEU A 392 -31.00 5.56 26.88
N THR A 393 -32.02 6.40 26.88
CA THR A 393 -32.24 7.43 27.90
C THR A 393 -33.67 7.32 28.45
N SER A 394 -33.89 7.75 29.69
CA SER A 394 -35.19 7.60 30.36
C SER A 394 -35.78 8.93 30.82
N THR A 395 -35.10 10.04 30.53
CA THR A 395 -35.53 11.40 30.91
C THR A 395 -35.30 12.35 29.75
N TYR A 396 -36.04 13.46 29.75
CA TYR A 396 -35.92 14.51 28.75
C TYR A 396 -34.51 15.14 28.74
N GLU A 397 -33.94 15.38 29.92
CA GLU A 397 -32.61 15.99 30.07
C GLU A 397 -31.50 15.02 29.60
N GLY A 398 -31.68 13.72 29.85
CA GLY A 398 -30.77 12.69 29.35
C GLY A 398 -30.76 12.67 27.82
N ALA A 399 -31.94 12.74 27.20
CA ALA A 399 -32.05 12.80 25.75
C ALA A 399 -31.38 14.06 25.17
N ILE A 400 -31.58 15.24 25.78
CA ILE A 400 -30.93 16.49 25.35
C ILE A 400 -29.40 16.38 25.43
N LYS A 401 -28.84 15.85 26.52
CA LYS A 401 -27.38 15.67 26.65
C LYS A 401 -26.79 14.82 25.52
N VAL A 402 -27.48 13.76 25.13
CA VAL A 402 -27.05 12.89 24.02
C VAL A 402 -27.17 13.63 22.68
N ILE A 403 -28.26 14.39 22.48
CA ILE A 403 -28.45 15.20 21.27
C ILE A 403 -27.37 16.27 21.15
N ASP A 404 -27.11 17.04 22.20
CA ASP A 404 -26.10 18.10 22.20
C ASP A 404 -24.70 17.56 21.91
N LYS A 405 -24.34 16.42 22.51
CA LYS A 405 -23.01 15.81 22.34
C LYS A 405 -22.85 15.12 20.97
N TYR A 406 -23.90 14.51 20.42
CA TYR A 406 -23.80 13.64 19.24
C TYR A 406 -24.68 14.04 18.05
N LYS A 407 -25.17 15.28 18.00
CA LYS A 407 -26.07 15.79 16.92
C LYS A 407 -25.61 15.48 15.51
N ASP A 408 -24.31 15.58 15.22
CA ASP A 408 -23.74 15.36 13.88
C ASP A 408 -23.70 13.86 13.50
N TYR A 409 -23.92 12.97 14.47
CA TYR A 409 -23.88 11.52 14.33
C TYR A 409 -25.25 10.86 14.50
N LEU A 410 -26.28 11.62 14.87
CA LEU A 410 -27.64 11.08 15.05
C LEU A 410 -28.22 10.55 13.75
N LEU A 411 -28.64 9.29 13.79
CA LEU A 411 -29.29 8.58 12.70
C LEU A 411 -30.82 8.66 12.81
N CYS A 412 -31.34 8.50 14.04
CA CYS A 412 -32.77 8.47 14.34
C CYS A 412 -33.00 8.77 15.82
N VAL A 413 -34.13 9.41 16.13
CA VAL A 413 -34.65 9.52 17.50
C VAL A 413 -35.97 8.76 17.61
N ILE A 414 -36.02 7.83 18.55
CA ILE A 414 -37.18 7.03 18.89
C ILE A 414 -37.59 7.43 20.31
N THR A 415 -38.79 7.95 20.50
CA THR A 415 -39.23 8.46 21.80
C THR A 415 -40.62 7.94 22.16
N ASP A 416 -40.82 7.64 23.44
CA ASP A 416 -42.16 7.58 24.03
C ASP A 416 -42.76 8.99 24.13
N ILE A 417 -44.01 9.10 24.59
CA ILE A 417 -44.71 10.38 24.76
C ILE A 417 -44.56 10.92 26.17
N GLU A 418 -44.67 10.05 27.17
CA GLU A 418 -44.69 10.41 28.59
C GLU A 418 -43.44 9.91 29.29
N TYR A 419 -42.66 10.82 29.85
CA TYR A 419 -41.53 10.51 30.73
C TYR A 419 -41.16 11.76 31.56
N GLU A 420 -40.23 11.58 32.49
CA GLU A 420 -39.78 12.66 33.38
C GLU A 420 -39.08 13.79 32.61
N LYS A 421 -39.51 15.02 32.91
CA LYS A 421 -38.90 16.28 32.52
C LYS A 421 -38.86 17.21 33.73
N ASP A 422 -37.70 17.80 34.01
CA ASP A 422 -37.45 18.64 35.19
C ASP A 422 -37.80 17.93 36.52
N GLY A 423 -37.75 16.59 36.54
CA GLY A 423 -38.08 15.75 37.69
C GLY A 423 -39.57 15.45 37.89
N GLU A 424 -40.46 15.91 37.00
CA GLU A 424 -41.90 15.61 36.99
C GLU A 424 -42.32 14.88 35.71
N LYS A 425 -43.36 14.03 35.78
CA LYS A 425 -43.89 13.34 34.58
C LYS A 425 -44.63 14.35 33.69
N ASP A 426 -44.22 14.43 32.42
CA ASP A 426 -44.85 15.30 31.41
C ASP A 426 -45.42 14.45 30.27
N SER A 427 -46.75 14.37 30.18
CA SER A 427 -47.47 13.61 29.15
C SER A 427 -47.30 14.16 27.72
N ASN A 428 -46.53 15.22 27.52
CA ASN A 428 -46.14 15.71 26.19
C ASN A 428 -44.61 15.82 26.02
N ALA A 429 -43.82 15.21 26.90
CA ALA A 429 -42.35 15.27 26.84
C ALA A 429 -41.81 14.82 25.47
N GLY A 430 -42.31 13.70 24.94
CA GLY A 430 -41.94 13.17 23.63
C GLY A 430 -42.20 14.13 22.48
N PHE A 431 -43.39 14.74 22.44
CA PHE A 431 -43.74 15.71 21.42
C PHE A 431 -42.86 16.97 21.49
N LYS A 432 -42.55 17.45 22.70
CA LYS A 432 -41.65 18.58 22.93
C LYS A 432 -40.23 18.25 22.48
N LEU A 433 -39.74 17.03 22.72
CA LEU A 433 -38.42 16.57 22.30
C LEU A 433 -38.31 16.56 20.77
N ILE A 434 -39.26 15.91 20.08
CA ILE A 434 -39.26 15.87 18.61
C ILE A 434 -39.34 17.26 18.00
N LYS A 435 -40.12 18.17 18.59
CA LYS A 435 -40.21 19.56 18.10
C LYS A 435 -38.88 20.30 18.22
N LEU A 436 -38.12 20.06 19.29
CA LEU A 436 -36.78 20.62 19.49
C LEU A 436 -35.78 20.00 18.49
N VAL A 437 -35.74 18.67 18.41
CA VAL A 437 -34.86 17.92 17.51
C VAL A 437 -35.06 18.35 16.06
N LYS A 438 -36.31 18.49 15.60
CA LYS A 438 -36.58 18.93 14.21
C LYS A 438 -36.25 20.39 13.94
N LYS A 439 -36.20 21.23 14.98
CA LYS A 439 -35.76 22.62 14.86
C LYS A 439 -34.25 22.71 14.69
N GLU A 440 -33.50 21.87 15.41
CA GLU A 440 -32.03 21.83 15.37
C GLU A 440 -31.50 21.03 14.17
N ILE A 441 -32.07 19.86 13.92
CA ILE A 441 -31.63 18.91 12.88
C ILE A 441 -32.76 18.70 11.88
N LYS A 442 -32.69 19.45 10.77
CA LYS A 442 -33.70 19.37 9.71
C LYS A 442 -33.63 18.02 8.98
N GLY A 443 -34.75 17.31 8.93
CA GLY A 443 -34.89 16.08 8.13
C GLY A 443 -34.48 14.79 8.85
N LEU A 444 -34.12 14.84 10.14
CA LEU A 444 -33.84 13.64 10.93
C LEU A 444 -35.09 12.73 11.00
N PRO A 445 -34.95 11.43 10.70
CA PRO A 445 -36.01 10.45 10.93
C PRO A 445 -36.36 10.33 12.41
N THR A 446 -37.65 10.37 12.73
CA THR A 446 -38.14 10.33 14.11
C THR A 446 -39.32 9.37 14.25
N ILE A 447 -39.31 8.56 15.31
CA ILE A 447 -40.40 7.67 15.69
C ILE A 447 -41.00 8.14 17.01
N ILE A 448 -42.33 8.26 17.05
CA ILE A 448 -43.10 8.46 18.28
C ILE A 448 -43.85 7.16 18.58
N GLN A 449 -43.64 6.63 19.78
CA GLN A 449 -44.29 5.43 20.25
C GLN A 449 -45.39 5.78 21.26
N SER A 450 -46.51 5.06 21.21
CA SER A 450 -47.63 5.25 22.14
C SER A 450 -48.51 4.01 22.17
N SER A 451 -49.16 3.75 23.30
CA SER A 451 -50.28 2.80 23.36
C SER A 451 -51.61 3.42 22.91
N ASP A 452 -51.75 4.75 23.00
CA ASP A 452 -52.94 5.47 22.54
C ASP A 452 -52.80 5.87 21.06
N ILE A 453 -53.73 5.39 20.23
CA ILE A 453 -53.80 5.62 18.78
C ILE A 453 -54.10 7.09 18.46
N LYS A 454 -54.77 7.83 19.34
CA LYS A 454 -55.08 9.25 19.12
C LYS A 454 -53.83 10.11 18.93
N ASN A 455 -52.70 9.67 19.48
CA ASN A 455 -51.42 10.35 19.33
C ASN A 455 -50.81 10.22 17.91
N ALA A 456 -51.38 9.38 17.04
CA ALA A 456 -50.96 9.26 15.66
C ALA A 456 -51.17 10.55 14.85
N GLU A 457 -52.26 11.29 15.10
CA GLU A 457 -52.53 12.57 14.43
C GLU A 457 -51.46 13.60 14.77
N LYS A 458 -51.13 13.77 16.05
CA LYS A 458 -50.05 14.66 16.50
C LYS A 458 -48.68 14.24 15.97
N ALA A 459 -48.40 12.95 15.89
CA ALA A 459 -47.17 12.45 15.29
C ALA A 459 -47.09 12.79 13.79
N TYR A 460 -48.21 12.68 13.07
CA TYR A 460 -48.33 13.07 11.67
C TYR A 460 -48.12 14.58 11.46
N GLU A 461 -48.69 15.43 12.33
CA GLU A 461 -48.46 16.89 12.31
C GLU A 461 -46.98 17.24 12.50
N LEU A 462 -46.28 16.50 13.36
CA LEU A 462 -44.84 16.62 13.57
C LEU A 462 -44.02 15.91 12.48
N GLN A 463 -44.63 15.37 11.42
CA GLN A 463 -43.96 14.60 10.35
C GLN A 463 -43.12 13.43 10.89
N SER A 464 -43.57 12.78 11.96
CA SER A 464 -42.89 11.65 12.60
C SER A 464 -43.66 10.36 12.37
N THR A 465 -42.95 9.24 12.26
CA THR A 465 -43.59 7.93 12.13
C THR A 465 -44.18 7.52 13.47
N PHE A 466 -45.47 7.20 13.48
CA PHE A 466 -46.14 6.69 14.67
C PHE A 466 -46.05 5.16 14.73
N ILE A 467 -45.69 4.61 15.88
CA ILE A 467 -45.70 3.16 16.11
C ILE A 467 -46.53 2.86 17.36
N ASN A 468 -47.54 2.01 17.20
CA ASN A 468 -48.38 1.57 18.32
C ASN A 468 -47.67 0.48 19.14
N LYS A 469 -47.48 0.71 20.44
CA LYS A 469 -46.82 -0.24 21.36
C LYS A 469 -47.54 -1.58 21.47
N ASN A 470 -48.85 -1.60 21.21
CA ASN A 470 -49.72 -2.78 21.27
C ASN A 470 -49.95 -3.43 19.88
N SER A 471 -49.23 -3.00 18.84
CA SER A 471 -49.36 -3.61 17.51
C SER A 471 -48.82 -5.04 17.48
N ASP A 472 -49.55 -5.93 16.81
CA ASP A 472 -49.08 -7.30 16.53
C ASP A 472 -47.95 -7.32 15.47
N THR A 473 -47.84 -6.27 14.65
CA THR A 473 -46.82 -6.13 13.59
C THR A 473 -45.60 -5.29 13.98
N LEU A 474 -45.44 -5.01 15.27
CA LEU A 474 -44.41 -4.09 15.80
C LEU A 474 -43.01 -4.31 15.23
N LEU A 475 -42.55 -5.57 15.15
CA LEU A 475 -41.25 -5.93 14.56
C LEU A 475 -41.12 -5.48 13.10
N GLN A 476 -42.16 -5.74 12.31
CA GLN A 476 -42.19 -5.47 10.87
C GLN A 476 -42.27 -3.96 10.60
N ASP A 477 -42.95 -3.22 11.47
CA ASP A 477 -43.03 -1.75 11.41
C ASP A 477 -41.64 -1.11 11.65
N PHE A 478 -40.91 -1.56 12.69
CA PHE A 478 -39.52 -1.12 12.92
C PHE A 478 -38.58 -1.53 11.79
N GLN A 479 -38.68 -2.77 11.31
CA GLN A 479 -37.83 -3.28 10.24
C GLN A 479 -38.03 -2.48 8.94
N SER A 480 -39.28 -2.17 8.62
CA SER A 480 -39.63 -1.33 7.47
C SER A 480 -39.04 0.07 7.64
N PHE A 481 -39.23 0.70 8.81
CA PHE A 481 -38.69 2.03 9.07
C PHE A 481 -37.16 2.08 8.94
N ILE A 482 -36.44 1.15 9.59
CA ILE A 482 -34.97 1.10 9.56
C ILE A 482 -34.46 0.90 8.13
N THR A 483 -35.11 0.02 7.36
CA THR A 483 -34.70 -0.27 5.97
C THR A 483 -34.92 0.92 5.05
N TYR A 484 -36.06 1.62 5.16
CA TYR A 484 -36.43 2.71 4.26
C TYR A 484 -35.82 4.07 4.62
N HIS A 485 -35.66 4.37 5.91
CA HIS A 485 -35.25 5.70 6.37
C HIS A 485 -33.78 5.79 6.80
N LEU A 486 -33.13 4.69 7.19
CA LEU A 486 -31.78 4.74 7.77
C LEU A 486 -30.68 4.25 6.82
N GLY A 487 -30.97 4.10 5.52
CA GLY A 487 -29.96 3.85 4.48
C GLY A 487 -29.48 2.40 4.35
N PHE A 488 -30.04 1.47 5.10
CA PHE A 488 -29.65 0.05 5.06
C PHE A 488 -30.09 -0.70 3.79
N GLY A 489 -31.02 -0.14 3.00
CA GLY A 489 -31.49 -0.73 1.75
C GLY A 489 -30.68 -0.33 0.51
N ASN A 490 -31.26 -0.62 -0.66
CA ASN A 490 -30.80 -0.05 -1.93
C ASN A 490 -30.94 1.48 -1.91
N PHE A 491 -30.06 2.20 -2.60
CA PHE A 491 -30.25 3.64 -2.75
C PHE A 491 -31.43 3.89 -3.69
N ILE A 492 -32.51 4.46 -3.16
CA ILE A 492 -33.69 4.81 -3.95
C ILE A 492 -33.57 6.29 -4.31
N TYR A 493 -33.32 6.56 -5.60
CA TYR A 493 -33.39 7.91 -6.13
C TYR A 493 -34.86 8.37 -6.13
N ARG A 494 -35.10 9.58 -5.61
CA ARG A 494 -36.43 10.19 -5.48
C ARG A 494 -36.44 11.59 -6.05
N ASP A 495 -37.58 12.00 -6.61
CA ASP A 495 -37.81 13.39 -7.01
C ASP A 495 -38.13 14.29 -5.80
N ASN A 496 -38.37 15.58 -6.05
CA ASN A 496 -38.74 16.56 -5.02
C ASN A 496 -40.07 16.23 -4.30
N THR A 497 -40.96 15.45 -4.93
CA THR A 497 -42.22 14.96 -4.34
C THR A 497 -42.05 13.66 -3.57
N GLY A 498 -40.86 13.04 -3.62
CA GLY A 498 -40.55 11.78 -2.95
C GLY A 498 -40.86 10.53 -3.77
N ARG A 499 -41.29 10.67 -5.03
CA ARG A 499 -41.58 9.54 -5.93
C ARG A 499 -40.27 8.90 -6.38
N GLN A 500 -40.25 7.56 -6.40
CA GLN A 500 -39.10 6.77 -6.84
C GLN A 500 -38.85 6.93 -8.34
N ILE A 501 -37.59 7.24 -8.71
CA ILE A 501 -37.14 7.40 -10.09
C ILE A 501 -36.07 6.37 -10.50
N GLY A 502 -35.38 5.73 -9.54
CA GLY A 502 -34.35 4.74 -9.81
C GLY A 502 -33.87 4.04 -8.54
N VAL A 503 -33.20 2.91 -8.70
CA VAL A 503 -32.70 2.10 -7.57
C VAL A 503 -31.27 1.66 -7.88
N ALA A 504 -30.34 1.94 -6.97
CA ALA A 504 -28.97 1.43 -7.03
C ALA A 504 -28.71 0.42 -5.91
N LYS A 505 -28.31 -0.79 -6.28
CA LYS A 505 -27.94 -1.87 -5.34
C LYS A 505 -26.47 -1.80 -4.96
N SER A 506 -25.62 -1.51 -5.94
CA SER A 506 -24.16 -1.43 -5.81
C SER A 506 -23.61 -0.01 -5.95
N LEU A 507 -22.38 0.23 -5.49
CA LEU A 507 -21.67 1.51 -5.69
C LEU A 507 -21.53 1.87 -7.18
N LYS A 508 -21.39 0.86 -8.05
CA LYS A 508 -21.25 1.00 -9.51
C LYS A 508 -22.57 1.42 -10.17
N GLU A 509 -23.68 0.81 -9.77
CA GLU A 509 -25.02 1.26 -10.18
C GLU A 509 -25.29 2.68 -9.67
N PHE A 510 -24.89 2.97 -8.43
CA PHE A 510 -25.03 4.29 -7.83
C PHE A 510 -24.29 5.36 -8.66
N GLU A 511 -23.02 5.12 -9.02
CA GLU A 511 -22.25 6.00 -9.91
C GLU A 511 -22.89 6.16 -11.29
N THR A 512 -23.38 5.05 -11.88
CA THR A 512 -24.01 5.07 -13.21
C THR A 512 -25.28 5.91 -13.21
N HIS A 513 -26.11 5.76 -12.18
CA HIS A 513 -27.34 6.55 -12.03
C HIS A 513 -27.06 8.02 -11.71
N LEU A 514 -26.02 8.35 -10.91
CA LEU A 514 -25.64 9.75 -10.65
C LEU A 514 -25.43 10.55 -11.95
N ARG A 515 -24.98 9.91 -13.03
CA ARG A 515 -24.78 10.54 -14.35
C ARG A 515 -26.08 10.88 -15.08
N THR A 516 -27.18 10.17 -14.80
CA THR A 516 -28.43 10.26 -15.58
C THR A 516 -29.62 10.82 -14.80
N ILE A 517 -29.58 10.83 -13.46
CA ILE A 517 -30.69 11.34 -12.64
C ILE A 517 -30.91 12.86 -12.82
N PRO A 518 -32.15 13.37 -12.66
CA PRO A 518 -32.43 14.80 -12.68
C PRO A 518 -31.76 15.58 -11.53
N ASP A 519 -31.46 16.86 -11.77
CA ASP A 519 -30.82 17.75 -10.79
C ASP A 519 -31.68 17.94 -9.52
N GLU A 520 -33.01 17.91 -9.66
CA GLU A 520 -33.94 18.01 -8.54
C GLU A 520 -33.79 16.84 -7.55
N SER A 521 -33.55 15.63 -8.06
CA SER A 521 -33.31 14.44 -7.23
C SER A 521 -31.97 14.54 -6.49
N LEU A 522 -30.94 15.03 -7.18
CA LEU A 522 -29.63 15.25 -6.60
C LEU A 522 -29.69 16.23 -5.42
N LEU A 523 -30.38 17.37 -5.60
CA LEU A 523 -30.60 18.36 -4.55
C LEU A 523 -31.45 17.80 -3.41
N TYR A 524 -32.48 17.01 -3.71
CA TYR A 524 -33.32 16.36 -2.70
C TYR A 524 -32.49 15.47 -1.77
N HIS A 525 -31.63 14.62 -2.33
CA HIS A 525 -30.80 13.71 -1.55
C HIS A 525 -29.63 14.39 -0.86
N ALA A 526 -29.01 15.38 -1.50
CA ALA A 526 -27.91 16.13 -0.91
C ALA A 526 -28.38 16.96 0.30
N LYS A 527 -29.58 17.57 0.25
CA LYS A 527 -30.13 18.36 1.37
C LYS A 527 -30.41 17.53 2.62
N LYS A 528 -30.63 16.22 2.45
CA LYS A 528 -31.00 15.29 3.51
C LYS A 528 -29.84 14.37 3.94
N ASP A 529 -28.62 14.62 3.43
CA ASP A 529 -27.42 13.81 3.69
C ASP A 529 -27.57 12.31 3.33
N ASN A 530 -28.48 11.98 2.41
CA ASN A 530 -28.75 10.58 2.04
C ASN A 530 -27.53 9.88 1.45
N PHE A 531 -26.64 10.62 0.77
CA PHE A 531 -25.47 10.06 0.11
C PHE A 531 -24.42 9.60 1.11
N SER A 532 -24.08 10.42 2.11
CA SER A 532 -23.11 10.03 3.13
C SER A 532 -23.66 8.89 4.01
N LEU A 533 -24.96 8.94 4.35
CA LEU A 533 -25.66 7.91 5.11
C LEU A 533 -25.59 6.54 4.42
N TRP A 534 -25.85 6.50 3.12
CA TRP A 534 -25.83 5.27 2.35
C TRP A 534 -24.42 4.68 2.18
N LEU A 535 -23.41 5.55 2.00
CA LEU A 535 -22.00 5.14 1.94
C LEU A 535 -21.48 4.64 3.30
N MET A 536 -21.87 5.29 4.39
CA MET A 536 -21.57 4.85 5.76
C MET A 536 -22.17 3.49 6.06
N ALA A 537 -23.46 3.27 5.73
CA ALA A 537 -24.11 1.99 5.94
C ALA A 537 -23.39 0.83 5.20
N ARG A 538 -22.71 1.16 4.10
CA ARG A 538 -21.88 0.24 3.31
C ARG A 538 -20.44 0.13 3.78
N GLY A 539 -20.03 0.86 4.81
CA GLY A 539 -18.65 0.85 5.31
C GLY A 539 -17.66 1.54 4.38
N GLU A 540 -18.08 2.58 3.66
CA GLU A 540 -17.20 3.44 2.86
C GLU A 540 -16.89 4.73 3.63
N ILE A 541 -16.23 4.56 4.80
CA ILE A 541 -16.03 5.63 5.80
C ILE A 541 -15.25 6.82 5.22
N GLN A 542 -14.21 6.60 4.42
CA GLN A 542 -13.44 7.70 3.80
C GLN A 542 -14.28 8.50 2.79
N ALA A 543 -15.03 7.83 1.91
CA ALA A 543 -15.90 8.50 0.95
C ALA A 543 -16.99 9.30 1.67
N ALA A 544 -17.59 8.72 2.71
CA ALA A 544 -18.54 9.42 3.56
C ALA A 544 -17.93 10.61 4.30
N ARG A 545 -16.70 10.49 4.84
CA ARG A 545 -15.98 11.59 5.51
C ARG A 545 -15.71 12.79 4.59
N ILE A 546 -15.42 12.54 3.32
CA ILE A 546 -15.19 13.61 2.34
C ILE A 546 -16.51 14.34 2.01
N LEU A 547 -17.63 13.62 2.03
CA LEU A 547 -18.95 14.13 1.67
C LEU A 547 -19.72 14.77 2.85
N ASN A 548 -19.58 14.25 4.06
CA ASN A 548 -20.29 14.68 5.28
C ASN A 548 -20.11 16.18 5.64
N PRO A 549 -18.94 16.82 5.48
CA PRO A 549 -18.78 18.23 5.87
C PRO A 549 -19.33 19.24 4.86
N ARG A 550 -19.79 18.85 3.65
CA ARG A 550 -20.22 19.81 2.62
C ARG A 550 -21.72 20.02 2.61
N LYS A 551 -22.18 21.18 3.07
CA LYS A 551 -23.61 21.55 2.99
C LYS A 551 -23.98 21.90 1.55
N VAL A 552 -25.21 21.60 1.13
CA VAL A 552 -25.74 21.95 -0.20
C VAL A 552 -25.58 23.45 -0.53
N THR A 553 -25.56 24.30 0.50
CA THR A 553 -25.36 25.75 0.42
C THR A 553 -23.95 26.17 -0.01
N GLU A 554 -22.97 25.27 0.00
CA GLU A 554 -21.59 25.53 -0.43
C GLU A 554 -21.37 25.28 -1.93
N PHE A 555 -22.36 24.73 -2.64
CA PHE A 555 -22.25 24.42 -4.06
C PHE A 555 -22.99 25.47 -4.90
N GLU A 556 -22.28 26.02 -5.89
CA GLU A 556 -22.80 27.03 -6.82
C GLU A 556 -23.91 26.50 -7.74
N SER A 557 -23.92 25.18 -8.02
CA SER A 557 -24.93 24.54 -8.88
C SER A 557 -25.12 23.04 -8.59
N PRO A 558 -26.29 22.45 -8.96
CA PRO A 558 -26.51 21.01 -8.86
C PRO A 558 -25.53 20.18 -9.70
N GLN A 559 -25.14 20.66 -10.88
CA GLN A 559 -24.12 20.02 -11.72
C GLN A 559 -22.80 19.87 -10.97
N LYS A 560 -22.39 20.87 -10.19
CA LYS A 560 -21.15 20.80 -9.42
C LYS A 560 -21.21 19.74 -8.31
N ILE A 561 -22.38 19.56 -7.69
CA ILE A 561 -22.60 18.48 -6.72
C ILE A 561 -22.43 17.11 -7.40
N ARG A 562 -22.98 16.95 -8.61
CA ARG A 562 -22.88 15.69 -9.38
C ARG A 562 -21.43 15.37 -9.72
N GLU A 563 -20.68 16.36 -10.24
CA GLU A 563 -19.25 16.22 -10.54
C GLU A 563 -18.46 15.82 -9.30
N VAL A 564 -18.65 16.53 -8.18
CA VAL A 564 -17.93 16.23 -6.93
C VAL A 564 -18.26 14.83 -6.42
N LEU A 565 -19.52 14.40 -6.45
CA LEU A 565 -19.90 13.04 -6.02
C LEU A 565 -19.24 11.97 -6.89
N ILE A 566 -19.26 12.16 -8.21
CA ILE A 566 -18.63 11.24 -9.16
C ILE A 566 -17.11 11.23 -8.93
N ASP A 567 -16.48 12.40 -8.79
CA ASP A 567 -15.04 12.52 -8.56
C ASP A 567 -14.63 11.85 -7.25
N VAL A 568 -15.37 12.06 -6.15
CA VAL A 568 -15.06 11.42 -4.86
C VAL A 568 -15.16 9.89 -4.98
N ILE A 569 -16.20 9.38 -5.65
CA ILE A 569 -16.40 7.93 -5.82
C ILE A 569 -15.35 7.33 -6.76
N GLN A 570 -15.01 8.02 -7.85
CA GLN A 570 -13.99 7.59 -8.79
C GLN A 570 -12.59 7.67 -8.19
N ASN A 571 -12.24 8.78 -7.52
CA ASN A 571 -10.96 8.91 -6.84
C ASN A 571 -10.80 7.84 -5.78
N PHE A 572 -11.84 7.57 -4.98
CA PHE A 572 -11.81 6.50 -3.99
C PHE A 572 -11.63 5.11 -4.62
N ARG A 573 -12.38 4.79 -5.69
CA ARG A 573 -12.24 3.52 -6.41
C ARG A 573 -10.86 3.38 -7.08
N ASN A 574 -10.37 4.45 -7.69
CA ASN A 574 -9.07 4.49 -8.35
C ASN A 574 -7.93 4.42 -7.32
N GLU A 575 -8.04 5.09 -6.18
CA GLU A 575 -7.07 4.99 -5.09
C GLU A 575 -7.03 3.59 -4.48
N GLN A 576 -8.18 2.93 -4.31
CA GLN A 576 -8.23 1.54 -3.85
C GLN A 576 -7.63 0.57 -4.86
N ASN A 577 -7.74 0.84 -6.16
CA ASN A 577 -7.29 -0.09 -7.20
C ASN A 577 -5.85 0.16 -7.67
N LYS A 578 -5.33 1.38 -7.54
CA LYS A 578 -3.99 1.78 -7.99
C LYS A 578 -2.90 0.85 -7.46
N GLY A 579 -2.10 0.31 -8.38
CA GLY A 579 -1.00 -0.57 -8.07
C GLY A 579 -1.42 -2.00 -7.69
N LYS A 580 -2.71 -2.36 -7.78
CA LYS A 580 -3.18 -3.72 -7.48
C LYS A 580 -3.24 -4.60 -8.71
N ILE A 581 -3.28 -5.91 -8.45
CA ILE A 581 -3.62 -6.93 -9.44
C ILE A 581 -5.15 -7.01 -9.49
N ILE A 582 -5.73 -6.75 -10.65
CA ILE A 582 -7.17 -6.74 -10.85
C ILE A 582 -7.55 -7.93 -11.71
N PRO A 583 -8.63 -8.67 -11.38
CA PRO A 583 -9.19 -9.67 -12.28
C PRO A 583 -9.54 -9.07 -13.64
N PHE A 584 -9.57 -9.90 -14.69
CA PHE A 584 -9.89 -9.44 -16.04
C PHE A 584 -11.24 -8.70 -16.13
N GLU A 585 -11.18 -7.39 -16.36
CA GLU A 585 -12.29 -6.55 -16.77
C GLU A 585 -11.91 -5.75 -18.03
N GLU A 586 -12.84 -5.55 -18.96
CA GLU A 586 -12.51 -4.84 -20.20
C GLU A 586 -12.02 -3.41 -19.94
N SER A 587 -12.59 -2.69 -18.96
CA SER A 587 -12.19 -1.33 -18.61
C SER A 587 -10.77 -1.26 -18.02
N ALA A 588 -10.32 -2.30 -17.32
CA ALA A 588 -9.04 -2.32 -16.62
C ALA A 588 -7.82 -2.43 -17.57
N ILE A 589 -8.01 -2.96 -18.79
CA ILE A 589 -6.92 -3.20 -19.76
C ILE A 589 -6.21 -1.90 -20.20
N LEU A 590 -6.91 -0.76 -20.16
CA LEU A 590 -6.34 0.51 -20.63
C LEU A 590 -5.58 1.25 -19.54
N ASP A 591 -5.76 0.87 -18.27
CA ASP A 591 -5.19 1.56 -17.12
C ASP A 591 -3.75 1.09 -16.88
N GLU A 592 -2.79 2.01 -17.02
CA GLU A 592 -1.37 1.74 -16.77
C GLU A 592 -1.07 1.53 -15.28
N SER A 593 -1.97 1.94 -14.39
CA SER A 593 -1.78 1.82 -12.95
C SER A 593 -2.02 0.43 -12.39
N ASN A 594 -2.51 -0.52 -13.20
CA ASN A 594 -2.96 -1.83 -12.73
C ASN A 594 -2.37 -2.97 -13.57
N ILE A 595 -2.17 -4.11 -12.92
CA ILE A 595 -1.84 -5.37 -13.62
C ILE A 595 -3.13 -6.19 -13.76
N VAL A 596 -3.41 -6.65 -14.99
CA VAL A 596 -4.62 -7.43 -15.27
C VAL A 596 -4.32 -8.92 -15.22
N SER A 597 -5.00 -9.66 -14.35
CA SER A 597 -4.92 -11.13 -14.30
C SER A 597 -5.91 -11.75 -15.29
N LEU A 598 -5.40 -12.46 -16.29
CA LEU A 598 -6.17 -13.14 -17.33
C LEU A 598 -6.71 -14.50 -16.88
N THR A 599 -6.10 -15.12 -15.88
CA THR A 599 -6.51 -16.38 -15.25
C THR A 599 -6.22 -16.31 -13.75
N GLU A 600 -6.74 -17.26 -12.98
CA GLU A 600 -6.46 -17.38 -11.55
C GLU A 600 -5.11 -18.10 -11.32
N GLY A 601 -4.68 -18.17 -10.06
CA GLY A 601 -3.41 -18.75 -9.64
C GLY A 601 -2.26 -17.76 -9.43
N SER A 602 -1.12 -18.30 -9.00
CA SER A 602 0.10 -17.51 -8.72
C SER A 602 0.71 -16.92 -9.99
N LEU A 603 1.36 -15.75 -9.87
CA LEU A 603 1.94 -14.97 -10.96
C LEU A 603 3.37 -15.38 -11.35
N GLY A 604 3.97 -16.33 -10.62
CA GLY A 604 5.41 -16.62 -10.72
C GLY A 604 6.29 -15.46 -10.19
N GLY A 605 7.60 -15.60 -10.22
CA GLY A 605 8.53 -14.63 -9.65
C GLY A 605 8.63 -13.31 -10.39
N LYS A 606 8.81 -13.33 -11.72
CA LYS A 606 8.80 -12.10 -12.52
C LYS A 606 7.48 -11.34 -12.40
N GLY A 607 6.37 -12.08 -12.37
CA GLY A 607 5.03 -11.51 -12.22
C GLY A 607 4.84 -10.84 -10.86
N ARG A 608 5.33 -11.45 -9.78
CA ARG A 608 5.38 -10.82 -8.44
C ARG A 608 6.26 -9.57 -8.43
N GLY A 609 7.43 -9.63 -9.07
CA GLY A 609 8.34 -8.48 -9.20
C GLY A 609 7.69 -7.30 -9.95
N LEU A 610 7.00 -7.57 -11.07
CA LEU A 610 6.24 -6.56 -11.81
C LEU A 610 5.07 -5.98 -11.01
N ALA A 611 4.33 -6.83 -10.29
CA ALA A 611 3.26 -6.38 -9.41
C ALA A 611 3.79 -5.45 -8.31
N PHE A 612 4.95 -5.78 -7.76
CA PHE A 612 5.65 -4.95 -6.79
C PHE A 612 6.13 -3.62 -7.39
N ILE A 613 6.73 -3.62 -8.59
CA ILE A 613 7.10 -2.41 -9.34
C ILE A 613 5.89 -1.49 -9.50
N ASN A 614 4.78 -2.04 -9.99
CA ASN A 614 3.58 -1.28 -10.26
C ASN A 614 3.01 -0.69 -8.95
N THR A 615 2.99 -1.49 -7.89
CA THR A 615 2.63 -1.04 -6.54
C THR A 615 3.52 0.12 -6.08
N LEU A 616 4.83 0.02 -6.27
CA LEU A 616 5.83 0.97 -5.80
C LEU A 616 5.74 2.30 -6.55
N ILE A 617 5.59 2.27 -7.88
CA ILE A 617 5.45 3.46 -8.73
C ILE A 617 4.20 4.26 -8.38
N TYR A 618 3.06 3.61 -8.19
CA TYR A 618 1.78 4.31 -7.97
C TYR A 618 1.47 4.60 -6.49
N ASN A 619 2.22 4.03 -5.55
CA ASN A 619 2.13 4.37 -4.13
C ASN A 619 3.22 5.33 -3.65
N TYR A 620 4.36 5.41 -4.33
CA TYR A 620 5.40 6.37 -4.02
C TYR A 620 5.30 7.62 -4.91
N ASP A 621 5.39 8.79 -4.31
CA ASP A 621 5.34 10.06 -5.03
C ASP A 621 6.74 10.45 -5.55
N PHE A 622 7.18 9.78 -6.62
CA PHE A 622 8.45 10.04 -7.28
C PHE A 622 8.58 11.48 -7.80
N SER A 623 7.46 12.15 -8.07
CA SER A 623 7.43 13.51 -8.62
C SER A 623 8.10 14.54 -7.70
N LYS A 624 8.13 14.28 -6.38
CA LYS A 624 8.81 15.13 -5.39
C LYS A 624 10.32 15.09 -5.51
N HIS A 625 10.87 13.96 -5.93
CA HIS A 625 12.32 13.77 -6.02
C HIS A 625 12.84 13.95 -7.45
N VAL A 626 12.02 13.65 -8.46
CA VAL A 626 12.39 13.78 -9.87
C VAL A 626 11.27 14.46 -10.66
N PRO A 627 11.14 15.80 -10.62
CA PRO A 627 9.99 16.50 -11.19
C PRO A 627 9.94 16.47 -12.73
N ASN A 628 11.08 16.28 -13.40
CA ASN A 628 11.24 16.43 -14.85
C ASN A 628 11.23 15.12 -15.65
N ILE A 629 10.90 13.99 -15.02
CA ILE A 629 10.73 12.69 -15.68
C ILE A 629 9.51 11.98 -15.11
N ASN A 630 8.78 11.27 -15.95
CA ASN A 630 7.70 10.39 -15.51
C ASN A 630 8.27 8.99 -15.28
N ILE A 631 8.00 8.40 -14.12
CA ILE A 631 8.35 7.01 -13.84
C ILE A 631 7.10 6.18 -14.03
N CYS A 632 7.14 5.24 -14.97
CA CYS A 632 5.99 4.44 -15.40
C CYS A 632 6.33 2.95 -15.42
N ALA A 633 5.31 2.10 -15.33
CA ALA A 633 5.38 0.70 -15.67
C ALA A 633 4.70 0.47 -17.04
N PRO A 634 5.20 -0.44 -17.89
CA PRO A 634 4.50 -0.80 -19.12
C PRO A 634 3.21 -1.58 -18.82
N LYS A 635 2.23 -1.47 -19.73
CA LYS A 635 0.96 -2.21 -19.63
C LYS A 635 1.24 -3.71 -19.58
N THR A 636 0.78 -4.33 -18.50
CA THR A 636 1.12 -5.71 -18.18
C THR A 636 -0.15 -6.51 -17.89
N SER A 637 -0.28 -7.67 -18.53
CA SER A 637 -1.29 -8.67 -18.24
C SER A 637 -0.61 -9.99 -17.90
N VAL A 638 -1.14 -10.75 -16.95
CA VAL A 638 -0.52 -11.99 -16.48
C VAL A 638 -1.48 -13.15 -16.62
N ILE A 639 -0.97 -14.31 -17.06
CA ILE A 639 -1.63 -15.60 -17.06
C ILE A 639 -1.05 -16.36 -15.87
N GLY A 640 -1.90 -16.63 -14.87
CA GLY A 640 -1.53 -17.39 -13.68
C GLY A 640 -1.27 -18.87 -13.99
N ILE A 641 -0.54 -19.52 -13.07
CA ILE A 641 -0.04 -20.90 -13.20
C ILE A 641 -1.13 -21.96 -13.42
N GLU A 642 -2.36 -21.71 -12.99
CA GLU A 642 -3.45 -22.68 -13.19
C GLU A 642 -3.68 -22.99 -14.68
N GLU A 643 -3.50 -22.01 -15.58
CA GLU A 643 -3.61 -22.27 -17.01
C GLU A 643 -2.55 -23.27 -17.49
N TYR A 644 -1.33 -23.20 -16.96
CA TYR A 644 -0.27 -24.16 -17.28
C TYR A 644 -0.65 -25.57 -16.81
N GLU A 645 -1.15 -25.71 -15.58
CA GLU A 645 -1.60 -27.00 -15.05
C GLU A 645 -2.75 -27.59 -15.87
N TYR A 646 -3.76 -26.76 -16.17
CA TYR A 646 -4.87 -27.16 -17.03
C TYR A 646 -4.40 -27.55 -18.42
N PHE A 647 -3.44 -26.82 -18.98
CA PHE A 647 -2.87 -27.13 -20.29
C PHE A 647 -2.17 -28.50 -20.31
N ILE A 648 -1.34 -28.80 -19.30
CA ILE A 648 -0.63 -30.08 -19.19
C ILE A 648 -1.62 -31.25 -19.06
N ILE A 649 -2.63 -31.12 -18.18
CA ILE A 649 -3.64 -32.16 -17.93
C ILE A 649 -4.52 -32.38 -19.17
N ARG A 650 -5.09 -31.30 -19.73
CA ARG A 650 -6.03 -31.36 -20.85
C ARG A 650 -5.41 -31.98 -22.10
N ASN A 651 -4.13 -31.72 -22.33
CA ASN A 651 -3.41 -32.21 -23.50
C ASN A 651 -2.66 -33.54 -23.25
N LYS A 652 -2.81 -34.15 -22.05
CA LYS A 652 -2.18 -35.42 -21.64
C LYS A 652 -0.65 -35.42 -21.85
N LEU A 653 0.00 -34.34 -21.43
CA LEU A 653 1.43 -34.12 -21.73
C LEU A 653 2.38 -34.76 -20.72
N GLN A 654 1.91 -35.13 -19.52
CA GLN A 654 2.75 -35.64 -18.42
C GLN A 654 3.66 -36.82 -18.84
N GLU A 655 3.10 -37.87 -19.43
CA GLU A 655 3.87 -39.06 -19.85
C GLU A 655 4.79 -38.78 -21.04
N ARG A 656 4.35 -37.93 -21.98
CA ARG A 656 5.07 -37.61 -23.22
C ARG A 656 6.32 -36.77 -22.96
N ILE A 657 6.23 -35.85 -22.01
CA ILE A 657 7.34 -34.96 -21.65
C ILE A 657 8.47 -35.70 -20.94
N LEU A 658 8.13 -36.72 -20.12
CA LEU A 658 9.12 -37.53 -19.39
C LEU A 658 9.90 -38.49 -20.30
N SER A 659 9.27 -38.93 -21.40
CA SER A 659 9.85 -39.89 -22.35
C SER A 659 10.65 -39.23 -23.47
N GLU A 660 10.29 -38.01 -23.88
CA GLU A 660 10.96 -37.30 -24.97
C GLU A 660 12.09 -36.38 -24.43
N LEU A 661 13.30 -36.60 -24.95
CA LEU A 661 14.49 -35.82 -24.60
C LEU A 661 14.79 -34.73 -25.65
N ASP A 662 14.28 -34.87 -26.88
CA ASP A 662 14.47 -33.90 -27.96
C ASP A 662 13.56 -32.68 -27.81
N TYR A 663 14.17 -31.50 -27.67
CA TYR A 663 13.46 -30.26 -27.41
C TYR A 663 12.63 -29.78 -28.62
N GLU A 664 13.07 -30.04 -29.86
CA GLU A 664 12.31 -29.60 -31.04
C GLU A 664 10.99 -30.37 -31.17
N LYS A 665 11.00 -31.67 -30.85
CA LYS A 665 9.76 -32.46 -30.77
C LYS A 665 8.86 -31.98 -29.65
N ILE A 666 9.41 -31.62 -28.49
CA ILE A 666 8.63 -31.05 -27.38
C ILE A 666 7.95 -29.75 -27.83
N LYS A 667 8.64 -28.84 -28.51
CA LYS A 667 8.04 -27.61 -29.07
C LYS A 667 6.83 -27.93 -29.95
N HIS A 668 6.96 -28.88 -30.89
CA HIS A 668 5.86 -29.28 -31.75
C HIS A 668 4.68 -29.92 -30.98
N ILE A 669 4.95 -30.73 -29.96
CA ILE A 669 3.92 -31.30 -29.08
C ILE A 669 3.12 -30.19 -28.38
N PHE A 670 3.82 -29.19 -27.83
CA PHE A 670 3.19 -28.06 -27.16
C PHE A 670 2.40 -27.17 -28.12
N LEU A 671 2.91 -26.91 -29.32
CA LEU A 671 2.21 -26.13 -30.35
C LEU A 671 0.87 -26.76 -30.75
N ASN A 672 0.82 -28.09 -30.82
CA ASN A 672 -0.41 -28.84 -31.12
C ASN A 672 -1.42 -28.86 -29.95
N GLY A 673 -1.00 -28.50 -28.73
CA GLY A 673 -1.87 -28.42 -27.56
C GLY A 673 -2.90 -27.29 -27.65
N LYS A 674 -4.00 -27.40 -26.90
CA LYS A 674 -5.07 -26.39 -26.83
C LYS A 674 -5.09 -25.70 -25.46
N LEU A 675 -5.13 -24.36 -25.49
CA LEU A 675 -5.38 -23.50 -24.32
C LEU A 675 -6.87 -23.50 -23.95
N THR A 676 -7.22 -22.97 -22.78
CA THR A 676 -8.62 -22.87 -22.35
C THR A 676 -9.43 -21.87 -23.20
N ASP A 677 -10.70 -22.18 -23.44
CA ASP A 677 -11.60 -21.32 -24.24
C ASP A 677 -11.81 -19.94 -23.58
N THR A 678 -11.77 -19.89 -22.25
CA THR A 678 -11.84 -18.65 -21.47
C THR A 678 -10.65 -17.76 -21.75
N LEU A 679 -9.42 -18.29 -21.68
CA LEU A 679 -8.21 -17.53 -21.98
C LEU A 679 -8.21 -17.02 -23.43
N ILE A 680 -8.57 -17.87 -24.40
CA ILE A 680 -8.63 -17.49 -25.82
C ILE A 680 -9.57 -16.28 -26.03
N LYS A 681 -10.74 -16.28 -25.38
CA LYS A 681 -11.68 -15.15 -25.43
C LYS A 681 -11.07 -13.88 -24.83
N ARG A 682 -10.43 -13.97 -23.66
CA ARG A 682 -9.79 -12.84 -22.97
C ARG A 682 -8.63 -12.26 -23.78
N LEU A 683 -7.76 -13.10 -24.36
CA LEU A 683 -6.66 -12.69 -25.26
C LEU A 683 -7.17 -11.97 -26.50
N LYS A 684 -8.27 -12.44 -27.10
CA LYS A 684 -8.89 -11.76 -28.26
C LYS A 684 -9.35 -10.35 -27.91
N ILE A 685 -9.90 -10.14 -26.70
CA ILE A 685 -10.29 -8.81 -26.22
C ILE A 685 -9.05 -7.94 -25.96
N LEU A 686 -8.00 -8.51 -25.34
CA LEU A 686 -6.74 -7.82 -25.08
C LEU A 686 -6.11 -7.26 -26.38
N LEU A 687 -6.00 -8.09 -27.42
CA LEU A 687 -5.42 -7.72 -28.72
C LEU A 687 -6.28 -6.72 -29.52
N ARG A 688 -7.57 -6.59 -29.19
CA ARG A 688 -8.39 -5.50 -29.76
C ARG A 688 -7.93 -4.14 -29.24
N LYS A 689 -7.49 -4.07 -27.99
CA LYS A 689 -7.07 -2.82 -27.32
C LYS A 689 -5.59 -2.52 -27.50
N ILE A 690 -4.72 -3.52 -27.42
CA ILE A 690 -3.26 -3.34 -27.59
C ILE A 690 -2.86 -3.46 -29.06
N LYS A 691 -2.27 -2.39 -29.61
CA LYS A 691 -1.82 -2.33 -31.02
C LYS A 691 -0.30 -2.25 -31.19
N LYS A 692 0.43 -2.01 -30.11
CA LYS A 692 1.90 -1.98 -30.11
C LYS A 692 2.48 -3.40 -30.03
N PRO A 693 3.78 -3.58 -30.31
CA PRO A 693 4.46 -4.84 -30.10
C PRO A 693 4.33 -5.33 -28.65
N ILE A 694 4.33 -6.65 -28.47
CA ILE A 694 4.13 -7.29 -27.17
C ILE A 694 5.24 -8.31 -26.91
N ALA A 695 5.69 -8.36 -25.66
CA ALA A 695 6.60 -9.37 -25.15
C ALA A 695 5.81 -10.42 -24.37
N ILE A 696 6.01 -11.69 -24.72
CA ILE A 696 5.48 -12.85 -24.01
C ILE A 696 6.64 -13.43 -23.20
N ARG A 697 6.65 -13.16 -21.90
CA ARG A 697 7.75 -13.49 -20.98
C ARG A 697 7.37 -14.67 -20.10
N SER A 698 8.34 -15.54 -19.87
CA SER A 698 8.32 -16.58 -18.84
C SER A 698 8.33 -15.99 -17.42
N SER A 699 7.56 -16.59 -16.52
CA SER A 699 7.54 -16.28 -15.09
C SER A 699 7.40 -17.58 -14.30
N GLY A 700 8.53 -18.26 -14.08
CA GLY A 700 8.59 -19.49 -13.27
C GLY A 700 8.25 -19.23 -11.80
N LEU A 701 7.88 -20.29 -11.07
CA LEU A 701 7.58 -20.20 -9.64
C LEU A 701 8.82 -19.85 -8.83
N PHE A 702 9.91 -20.54 -9.12
CA PHE A 702 11.20 -20.39 -8.47
C PHE A 702 12.06 -19.30 -9.10
N GLU A 703 11.76 -18.92 -10.35
CA GLU A 703 12.35 -17.76 -11.01
C GLU A 703 12.27 -16.52 -10.11
N ASP A 704 13.34 -15.73 -10.01
CA ASP A 704 13.44 -14.55 -9.13
C ASP A 704 13.01 -14.77 -7.65
N SER A 705 13.07 -16.02 -7.14
CA SER A 705 12.90 -16.31 -5.72
C SER A 705 14.07 -15.75 -4.90
N LEU A 706 13.77 -15.20 -3.72
CA LEU A 706 14.75 -14.59 -2.81
C LEU A 706 15.88 -15.52 -2.37
N MET A 707 15.69 -16.84 -2.48
CA MET A 707 16.68 -17.84 -2.05
C MET A 707 17.58 -18.31 -3.21
N GLN A 708 17.09 -18.31 -4.45
CA GLN A 708 17.81 -18.83 -5.64
C GLN A 708 17.25 -18.21 -6.95
N PRO A 709 17.74 -17.05 -7.41
CA PRO A 709 17.24 -16.40 -8.61
C PRO A 709 17.69 -17.14 -9.89
N PHE A 710 16.72 -17.56 -10.72
CA PHE A 710 16.93 -18.16 -12.03
C PHE A 710 17.00 -17.05 -13.09
N ALA A 711 18.19 -16.64 -13.52
CA ALA A 711 18.30 -15.54 -14.48
C ALA A 711 18.47 -16.07 -15.92
N GLY A 712 17.46 -15.88 -16.77
CA GLY A 712 17.57 -16.04 -18.24
C GLY A 712 17.56 -17.48 -18.75
N ILE A 713 16.99 -18.40 -17.98
CA ILE A 713 16.91 -19.83 -18.33
C ILE A 713 15.74 -20.12 -19.27
N PHE A 714 14.63 -19.40 -19.09
CA PHE A 714 13.40 -19.60 -19.86
C PHE A 714 13.27 -18.57 -20.98
N GLU A 715 12.68 -19.01 -22.09
CA GLU A 715 12.58 -18.20 -23.31
C GLU A 715 11.57 -17.04 -23.16
N THR A 716 11.81 -15.98 -23.93
CA THR A 716 10.91 -14.82 -24.04
C THR A 716 10.73 -14.48 -25.51
N TYR A 717 9.49 -14.29 -25.95
CA TYR A 717 9.17 -14.01 -27.36
C TYR A 717 8.67 -12.58 -27.54
N LEU A 718 9.33 -11.82 -28.41
CA LEU A 718 8.85 -10.49 -28.83
C LEU A 718 8.08 -10.61 -30.14
N LEU A 719 6.82 -10.17 -30.12
CA LEU A 719 5.91 -10.21 -31.25
C LEU A 719 5.65 -8.78 -31.78
N PRO A 720 5.79 -8.53 -33.09
CA PRO A 720 5.46 -7.24 -33.71
C PRO A 720 4.00 -6.81 -33.52
N ASN A 721 3.08 -7.77 -33.37
CA ASN A 721 1.65 -7.55 -33.12
C ASN A 721 0.93 -6.63 -34.13
N ASN A 722 1.40 -6.60 -35.38
CA ASN A 722 1.01 -5.61 -36.38
C ASN A 722 0.22 -6.19 -37.57
N HIS A 723 -0.05 -7.50 -37.60
CA HIS A 723 -0.83 -8.11 -38.66
C HIS A 723 -2.27 -7.55 -38.66
N PRO A 724 -2.84 -7.19 -39.84
CA PRO A 724 -4.17 -6.58 -39.91
C PRO A 724 -5.28 -7.52 -39.40
N ASP A 725 -5.20 -8.81 -39.74
CA ASP A 725 -6.11 -9.81 -39.18
C ASP A 725 -5.77 -10.12 -37.71
N ILE A 726 -6.76 -9.97 -36.84
CA ILE A 726 -6.67 -10.29 -35.42
C ILE A 726 -6.55 -11.79 -35.15
N LYS A 727 -7.05 -12.66 -36.05
CA LYS A 727 -6.94 -14.11 -35.89
C LYS A 727 -5.48 -14.55 -35.94
N VAL A 728 -4.72 -14.04 -36.92
CA VAL A 728 -3.27 -14.31 -37.05
C VAL A 728 -2.51 -13.83 -35.82
N ARG A 729 -2.82 -12.61 -35.34
CA ARG A 729 -2.18 -12.09 -34.11
C ARG A 729 -2.50 -12.95 -32.89
N LEU A 730 -3.75 -13.36 -32.75
CA LEU A 730 -4.18 -14.24 -31.66
C LEU A 730 -3.45 -15.59 -31.72
N GLU A 731 -3.32 -16.18 -32.90
CA GLU A 731 -2.57 -17.41 -33.10
C GLU A 731 -1.08 -17.27 -32.76
N GLN A 732 -0.44 -16.18 -33.17
CA GLN A 732 0.96 -15.88 -32.81
C GLN A 732 1.15 -15.76 -31.29
N VAL A 733 0.24 -15.07 -30.59
CA VAL A 733 0.28 -14.98 -29.12
C VAL A 733 0.07 -16.33 -28.47
N MET A 734 -0.92 -17.10 -28.93
CA MET A 734 -1.19 -18.44 -28.40
C MET A 734 0.01 -19.38 -28.59
N ASN A 735 0.66 -19.34 -29.76
CA ASN A 735 1.83 -20.15 -30.04
C ASN A 735 3.03 -19.73 -29.18
N ALA A 736 3.25 -18.43 -28.99
CA ALA A 736 4.29 -17.93 -28.09
C ALA A 736 4.05 -18.38 -26.63
N ILE A 737 2.82 -18.33 -26.12
CA ILE A 737 2.47 -18.82 -24.78
C ILE A 737 2.81 -20.31 -24.63
N LYS A 738 2.43 -21.13 -25.61
CA LYS A 738 2.72 -22.58 -25.60
C LYS A 738 4.22 -22.87 -25.63
N LEU A 739 4.99 -22.09 -26.38
CA LEU A 739 6.45 -22.24 -26.42
C LEU A 739 7.11 -21.80 -25.12
N VAL A 740 6.61 -20.74 -24.47
CA VAL A 740 7.03 -20.38 -23.10
C VAL A 740 6.77 -21.53 -22.13
N PHE A 741 5.61 -22.20 -22.20
CA PHE A 741 5.37 -23.41 -21.39
C PHE A 741 6.35 -24.55 -21.73
N ALA A 742 6.70 -24.73 -23.00
CA ALA A 742 7.68 -25.73 -23.42
C ALA A 742 9.10 -25.44 -22.90
N SER A 743 9.46 -24.16 -22.68
CA SER A 743 10.82 -23.74 -22.30
C SER A 743 11.33 -24.32 -20.97
N ILE A 744 10.42 -24.77 -20.08
CA ILE A 744 10.77 -25.52 -18.85
C ILE A 744 11.58 -26.78 -19.17
N TYR A 745 11.31 -27.38 -20.33
CA TYR A 745 11.89 -28.64 -20.76
C TYR A 745 13.07 -28.47 -21.73
N SER A 746 13.58 -27.25 -21.89
CA SER A 746 14.79 -27.01 -22.68
C SER A 746 16.01 -27.70 -22.05
N PRO A 747 17.04 -28.07 -22.84
CA PRO A 747 18.25 -28.70 -22.31
C PRO A 747 18.94 -27.85 -21.24
N VAL A 748 18.94 -26.52 -21.42
CA VAL A 748 19.51 -25.55 -20.48
C VAL A 748 18.73 -25.54 -19.16
N ALA A 749 17.39 -25.48 -19.22
CA ALA A 749 16.54 -25.51 -18.03
C ALA A 749 16.64 -26.84 -17.27
N ARG A 750 16.61 -27.97 -17.98
CA ARG A 750 16.76 -29.31 -17.39
C ARG A 750 18.11 -29.47 -16.68
N GLY A 751 19.21 -29.10 -17.35
CA GLY A 751 20.56 -29.18 -16.78
C GLY A 751 20.71 -28.31 -15.53
N TYR A 752 20.09 -27.12 -15.52
CA TYR A 752 20.11 -26.25 -14.35
C TYR A 752 19.27 -26.80 -13.19
N ILE A 753 18.03 -27.23 -13.43
CA ILE A 753 17.13 -27.78 -12.40
C ILE A 753 17.75 -29.03 -11.75
N GLN A 754 18.44 -29.86 -12.55
CA GLN A 754 19.20 -31.01 -12.04
C GLN A 754 20.39 -30.57 -11.16
N ALA A 755 21.12 -29.51 -11.54
CA ALA A 755 22.28 -29.03 -10.78
C ALA A 755 21.91 -28.53 -9.36
N ILE A 756 20.67 -28.07 -9.17
CA ILE A 756 20.14 -27.60 -7.88
C ILE A 756 19.38 -28.67 -7.10
N ASN A 757 19.38 -29.94 -7.55
CA ASN A 757 18.67 -31.07 -6.93
C ASN A 757 17.14 -30.90 -6.82
N TYR A 758 16.52 -30.09 -7.68
CA TYR A 758 15.06 -29.98 -7.77
C TYR A 758 14.49 -30.93 -8.82
N LYS A 759 13.20 -31.27 -8.68
CA LYS A 759 12.47 -32.01 -9.71
C LYS A 759 11.84 -31.03 -10.70
N ILE A 760 11.94 -31.35 -11.99
CA ILE A 760 11.33 -30.55 -13.07
C ILE A 760 9.80 -30.42 -12.89
N GLU A 761 9.15 -31.42 -12.28
CA GLU A 761 7.71 -31.42 -11.99
C GLU A 761 7.28 -30.34 -10.98
N GLU A 762 8.19 -29.85 -10.15
CA GLU A 762 7.90 -28.81 -9.16
C GLU A 762 7.88 -27.41 -9.78
N GLU A 763 8.55 -27.23 -10.92
CA GLU A 763 8.56 -25.96 -11.65
C GLU A 763 7.25 -25.78 -12.43
N LYS A 764 6.61 -24.62 -12.23
CA LYS A 764 5.37 -24.25 -12.93
C LYS A 764 5.50 -22.85 -13.51
N MET A 765 4.89 -22.66 -14.67
CA MET A 765 5.09 -21.45 -15.47
C MET A 765 3.85 -20.56 -15.49
N ALA A 766 3.97 -19.34 -14.97
CA ALA A 766 3.09 -18.24 -15.34
C ALA A 766 3.63 -17.56 -16.61
N VAL A 767 2.76 -16.83 -17.32
CA VAL A 767 3.15 -16.09 -18.53
C VAL A 767 2.76 -14.63 -18.40
N ILE A 768 3.70 -13.75 -18.68
CA ILE A 768 3.49 -12.30 -18.66
C ILE A 768 3.36 -11.81 -20.11
N ILE A 769 2.30 -11.06 -20.38
CA ILE A 769 2.08 -10.34 -21.64
C ILE A 769 2.27 -8.86 -21.36
N GLN A 770 3.33 -8.28 -21.92
CA GLN A 770 3.73 -6.91 -21.64
C GLN A 770 3.88 -6.11 -22.93
N GLU A 771 3.42 -4.86 -22.93
CA GLU A 771 3.67 -3.94 -24.05
C GLU A 771 5.16 -3.61 -24.14
N VAL A 772 5.74 -3.70 -25.33
CA VAL A 772 7.15 -3.34 -25.55
C VAL A 772 7.29 -1.81 -25.51
N VAL A 773 8.22 -1.32 -24.70
CA VAL A 773 8.51 0.11 -24.60
C VAL A 773 9.32 0.56 -25.82
N GLY A 774 8.87 1.63 -26.48
CA GLY A 774 9.56 2.21 -27.61
C GLY A 774 8.63 2.97 -28.56
N ASN A 775 9.21 3.43 -29.67
CA ASN A 775 8.50 4.13 -30.73
C ASN A 775 8.74 3.46 -32.08
N LYS A 776 7.84 3.72 -33.02
CA LYS A 776 7.97 3.27 -34.41
C LYS A 776 8.84 4.24 -35.18
N TYR A 777 9.92 3.74 -35.77
CA TYR A 777 10.79 4.44 -36.72
C TYR A 777 10.86 3.61 -38.01
N ASP A 778 10.21 4.09 -39.06
CA ASP A 778 10.02 3.36 -40.32
C ASP A 778 9.40 1.97 -40.08
N ASN A 779 10.18 0.91 -40.30
CA ASN A 779 9.79 -0.49 -40.11
C ASN A 779 10.37 -1.11 -38.83
N LEU A 780 11.00 -0.32 -37.96
CA LEU A 780 11.60 -0.78 -36.70
C LEU A 780 10.85 -0.18 -35.51
N PHE A 781 10.81 -0.91 -34.41
CA PHE A 781 10.25 -0.42 -33.14
C PHE A 781 11.22 -0.67 -31.99
N TYR A 782 11.67 0.41 -31.33
CA TYR A 782 12.66 0.35 -30.26
C TYR A 782 12.63 1.62 -29.37
N PRO A 783 13.12 1.55 -28.12
CA PRO A 783 13.26 2.72 -27.25
C PRO A 783 14.57 3.48 -27.53
N HIS A 784 14.61 4.75 -27.12
CA HIS A 784 15.82 5.58 -27.28
C HIS A 784 17.00 5.04 -26.45
N ILE A 785 16.72 4.56 -25.24
CA ILE A 785 17.72 4.02 -24.33
C ILE A 785 17.13 2.82 -23.63
N SER A 786 17.92 1.77 -23.45
CA SER A 786 17.65 0.69 -22.51
C SER A 786 18.90 0.38 -21.71
N GLY A 787 18.72 -0.18 -20.52
CA GLY A 787 19.85 -0.45 -19.65
C GLY A 787 19.53 -1.30 -18.44
N VAL A 788 20.61 -1.68 -17.76
CA VAL A 788 20.59 -2.39 -16.48
C VAL A 788 21.36 -1.55 -15.48
N ALA A 789 20.85 -1.44 -14.26
CA ALA A 789 21.56 -0.75 -13.18
C ALA A 789 21.55 -1.60 -11.90
N GLN A 790 22.65 -1.58 -11.17
CA GLN A 790 22.87 -2.36 -9.95
C GLN A 790 23.17 -1.40 -8.81
N SER A 791 22.57 -1.63 -7.64
CA SER A 791 22.77 -0.79 -6.44
C SER A 791 24.03 -1.14 -5.64
N TYR A 792 24.77 -2.15 -6.09
CA TYR A 792 26.06 -2.53 -5.54
C TYR A 792 27.03 -2.81 -6.68
N ASN A 793 28.21 -2.20 -6.61
CA ASN A 793 29.30 -2.40 -7.54
C ASN A 793 30.43 -3.13 -6.82
N TYR A 794 30.64 -4.41 -7.14
CA TYR A 794 31.78 -5.17 -6.60
C TYR A 794 33.15 -4.62 -7.03
N TYR A 795 33.17 -3.80 -8.09
CA TYR A 795 34.37 -3.22 -8.68
C TYR A 795 34.22 -1.70 -8.86
N PRO A 796 34.23 -0.93 -7.75
CA PRO A 796 34.23 0.52 -7.85
C PRO A 796 35.48 1.00 -8.61
N PHE A 797 35.32 2.09 -9.36
CA PHE A 797 36.41 2.76 -10.08
C PHE A 797 36.53 4.21 -9.59
N ALA A 798 37.71 4.81 -9.74
CA ALA A 798 38.02 6.15 -9.22
C ALA A 798 37.70 6.28 -7.70
N HIS A 799 36.93 7.29 -7.30
CA HIS A 799 36.55 7.54 -5.89
C HIS A 799 35.21 6.93 -5.49
N MET A 800 34.64 6.07 -6.34
CA MET A 800 33.34 5.44 -6.11
C MET A 800 33.41 4.42 -4.96
N LYS A 801 32.32 4.28 -4.22
CA LYS A 801 32.15 3.21 -3.23
C LYS A 801 31.33 2.05 -3.79
N PRO A 802 31.53 0.81 -3.31
CA PRO A 802 30.71 -0.33 -3.73
C PRO A 802 29.21 -0.08 -3.61
N GLU A 803 28.76 0.57 -2.54
CA GLU A 803 27.34 0.80 -2.26
C GLU A 803 26.68 1.84 -3.17
N GLU A 804 27.46 2.53 -4.01
CA GLU A 804 26.96 3.60 -4.89
C GLU A 804 26.48 3.09 -6.24
N GLY A 805 26.74 1.81 -6.57
CA GLY A 805 26.14 1.12 -7.71
C GLY A 805 26.48 1.67 -9.10
N PHE A 806 26.29 0.88 -10.15
CA PHE A 806 26.60 1.31 -11.53
C PHE A 806 25.45 1.06 -12.48
N ALA A 807 25.46 1.74 -13.62
CA ALA A 807 24.50 1.53 -14.70
C ALA A 807 25.21 1.27 -16.02
N VAL A 808 24.58 0.46 -16.87
CA VAL A 808 25.00 0.15 -18.23
C VAL A 808 23.84 0.47 -19.16
N ALA A 809 24.09 1.28 -20.19
CA ALA A 809 23.06 1.73 -21.13
C ALA A 809 23.49 1.54 -22.59
N ALA A 810 22.51 1.27 -23.44
CA ALA A 810 22.67 1.15 -24.89
C ALA A 810 21.45 1.74 -25.63
N LEU A 811 21.64 2.03 -26.92
CA LEU A 811 20.57 2.35 -27.85
C LEU A 811 19.80 1.08 -28.23
N GLY A 812 18.48 1.18 -28.38
CA GLY A 812 17.62 0.07 -28.81
C GLY A 812 17.09 -0.78 -27.66
N LEU A 813 16.65 -2.01 -27.97
CA LEU A 813 16.05 -2.92 -26.99
C LEU A 813 17.06 -3.44 -25.95
N GLY A 814 16.58 -3.61 -24.71
CA GLY A 814 17.39 -4.02 -23.55
C GLY A 814 18.09 -5.37 -23.69
N LYS A 815 17.62 -6.25 -24.60
CA LYS A 815 18.28 -7.51 -24.94
C LYS A 815 19.76 -7.30 -25.29
N TYR A 816 20.12 -6.16 -25.89
CA TYR A 816 21.51 -5.84 -26.20
C TYR A 816 22.41 -5.78 -24.95
N VAL A 817 21.95 -5.11 -23.89
CA VAL A 817 22.71 -4.97 -22.63
C VAL A 817 22.70 -6.28 -21.85
N VAL A 818 21.55 -6.96 -21.81
CA VAL A 818 21.36 -8.23 -21.09
C VAL A 818 22.22 -9.36 -21.67
N GLU A 819 22.47 -9.35 -22.98
CA GLU A 819 23.39 -10.29 -23.63
C GLU A 819 24.88 -9.95 -23.44
N GLY A 820 25.20 -8.84 -22.75
CA GLY A 820 26.58 -8.44 -22.46
C GLY A 820 27.35 -7.88 -23.65
N GLU A 821 26.66 -7.30 -24.64
CA GLU A 821 27.27 -6.66 -25.81
C GLU A 821 27.94 -5.30 -25.44
N LYS A 822 28.61 -4.67 -26.41
CA LYS A 822 29.34 -3.39 -26.25
C LYS A 822 28.40 -2.22 -25.87
N ALA A 823 28.26 -1.94 -24.57
CA ALA A 823 27.38 -0.90 -24.03
C ALA A 823 28.14 0.09 -23.12
N TYR A 824 27.56 1.27 -22.88
CA TYR A 824 28.21 2.33 -22.11
C TYR A 824 27.95 2.19 -20.61
N ARG A 825 29.01 2.02 -19.81
CA ARG A 825 28.96 1.92 -18.35
C ARG A 825 29.22 3.29 -17.72
N PHE A 826 28.44 3.65 -16.69
CA PHE A 826 28.61 4.89 -15.94
C PHE A 826 28.15 4.75 -14.48
N SER A 827 28.56 5.70 -13.63
CA SER A 827 28.07 5.81 -12.25
C SER A 827 26.85 6.74 -12.21
N PRO A 828 25.68 6.29 -11.70
CA PRO A 828 24.53 7.17 -11.50
C PRO A 828 24.83 8.37 -10.57
N LYS A 829 25.70 8.16 -9.57
CA LYS A 829 26.09 9.20 -8.61
C LYS A 829 27.14 10.17 -9.16
N TYR A 830 28.07 9.67 -9.98
CA TYR A 830 29.10 10.49 -10.63
C TYR A 830 29.07 10.34 -12.16
N PRO A 831 27.98 10.78 -12.84
CA PRO A 831 27.76 10.49 -14.26
C PRO A 831 28.72 11.20 -15.22
N ALA A 832 29.41 12.25 -14.74
CA ALA A 832 30.38 13.00 -15.53
C ALA A 832 31.79 12.37 -15.54
N THR A 833 32.05 11.40 -14.68
CA THR A 833 33.37 10.75 -14.55
C THR A 833 33.60 9.81 -15.73
N GLU A 834 34.69 10.00 -16.46
CA GLU A 834 35.06 9.12 -17.56
C GLU A 834 35.85 7.92 -17.04
N ILE A 835 35.43 6.72 -17.42
CA ILE A 835 36.05 5.45 -17.01
C ILE A 835 37.19 5.06 -17.95
N ASN A 836 37.04 5.41 -19.23
CA ASN A 836 37.87 4.92 -20.34
C ASN A 836 38.48 6.09 -21.11
N THR A 837 39.66 5.89 -21.69
CA THR A 837 40.28 6.87 -22.59
C THR A 837 39.40 7.12 -23.83
N PRO A 838 39.52 8.26 -24.52
CA PRO A 838 38.77 8.51 -25.75
C PRO A 838 38.91 7.42 -26.82
N GLU A 839 40.11 6.86 -26.97
CA GLU A 839 40.40 5.76 -27.89
C GLU A 839 39.68 4.46 -27.49
N ASP A 840 39.68 4.13 -26.19
CA ASP A 840 38.99 2.95 -25.68
C ASP A 840 37.47 3.09 -25.79
N GLN A 841 36.93 4.31 -25.56
CA GLN A 841 35.51 4.59 -25.78
C GLN A 841 35.11 4.39 -27.24
N TYR A 842 35.98 4.72 -28.20
CA TYR A 842 35.75 4.44 -29.60
C TYR A 842 35.75 2.93 -29.91
N LYS A 843 36.78 2.18 -29.49
CA LYS A 843 36.90 0.73 -29.75
C LYS A 843 35.76 -0.09 -29.13
N ASN A 844 35.27 0.36 -27.97
CA ASN A 844 34.23 -0.31 -27.20
C ASN A 844 32.84 0.31 -27.38
N SER A 845 32.66 1.23 -28.33
CA SER A 845 31.35 1.82 -28.62
C SER A 845 30.41 0.81 -29.27
N GLN A 846 29.12 0.96 -28.99
CA GLN A 846 28.04 0.28 -29.69
C GLN A 846 28.05 0.66 -31.18
N VAL A 847 27.97 -0.34 -32.05
CA VAL A 847 27.87 -0.18 -33.52
C VAL A 847 26.57 -0.76 -34.10
N LYS A 848 25.92 -1.67 -33.37
CA LYS A 848 24.66 -2.33 -33.74
C LYS A 848 23.68 -2.27 -32.58
N PHE A 849 22.38 -2.31 -32.88
CA PHE A 849 21.33 -2.37 -31.87
C PHE A 849 20.21 -3.34 -32.28
N PHE A 850 19.43 -3.79 -31.29
CA PHE A 850 18.24 -4.61 -31.51
C PHE A 850 16.98 -3.76 -31.56
N ALA A 851 16.08 -4.09 -32.49
CA ALA A 851 14.75 -3.52 -32.61
C ALA A 851 13.72 -4.61 -32.97
N VAL A 852 12.44 -4.36 -32.71
CA VAL A 852 11.36 -5.24 -33.19
C VAL A 852 11.13 -4.95 -34.68
N ASP A 853 11.13 -6.00 -35.49
CA ASP A 853 10.93 -5.89 -36.94
C ASP A 853 9.43 -5.85 -37.27
N LEU A 854 8.95 -4.71 -37.75
CA LEU A 854 7.55 -4.54 -38.15
C LEU A 854 7.26 -5.08 -39.57
N ASN A 855 8.26 -5.49 -40.35
CA ASN A 855 8.00 -6.13 -41.65
C ASN A 855 7.63 -7.62 -41.52
N LYS A 856 8.06 -8.27 -40.43
CA LYS A 856 7.76 -9.68 -40.16
C LYS A 856 6.31 -9.89 -39.74
N LYS A 857 5.43 -10.03 -40.73
CA LYS A 857 3.99 -10.30 -40.53
C LYS A 857 3.69 -11.71 -40.03
N ASN A 858 4.48 -12.70 -40.47
CA ASN A 858 4.40 -14.10 -40.07
C ASN A 858 5.72 -14.51 -39.42
N VAL A 859 5.82 -14.31 -38.10
CA VAL A 859 7.02 -14.64 -37.34
C VAL A 859 7.12 -16.16 -37.16
N ASN A 860 8.25 -16.75 -37.54
CA ASN A 860 8.54 -18.15 -37.26
C ASN A 860 9.07 -18.30 -35.83
N LEU A 861 8.19 -18.57 -34.87
CA LEU A 861 8.55 -18.66 -33.45
C LEU A 861 9.46 -19.84 -33.11
N LEU A 862 9.63 -20.82 -34.02
CA LEU A 862 10.57 -21.93 -33.82
C LEU A 862 12.04 -21.49 -33.88
N GLU A 863 12.33 -20.35 -34.53
CA GLU A 863 13.67 -19.73 -34.57
C GLU A 863 14.12 -19.17 -33.20
N GLY A 864 13.26 -19.27 -32.17
CA GLY A 864 13.58 -18.88 -30.81
C GLY A 864 13.32 -17.41 -30.51
N ASP A 865 14.06 -16.88 -29.54
CA ASP A 865 13.83 -15.58 -28.91
C ASP A 865 14.27 -14.37 -29.78
N THR A 866 14.89 -14.61 -30.94
CA THR A 866 15.25 -13.59 -31.94
C THR A 866 14.29 -13.53 -33.12
N ALA A 867 13.29 -14.41 -33.20
CA ALA A 867 12.42 -14.55 -34.37
C ALA A 867 11.75 -13.22 -34.79
N GLY A 868 11.26 -12.44 -33.83
CA GLY A 868 10.59 -11.15 -34.06
C GLY A 868 11.52 -9.93 -34.09
N LEU A 869 12.84 -10.13 -33.99
CA LEU A 869 13.81 -9.05 -33.88
C LEU A 869 14.56 -8.80 -35.20
N ALA A 870 15.06 -7.58 -35.34
CA ALA A 870 16.05 -7.17 -36.32
C ALA A 870 17.27 -6.60 -35.59
N ARG A 871 18.46 -6.87 -36.12
CA ARG A 871 19.72 -6.26 -35.69
C ARG A 871 20.14 -5.25 -36.76
N SER A 872 20.29 -3.99 -36.39
CA SER A 872 20.56 -2.89 -37.32
C SER A 872 21.77 -2.08 -36.87
N ASP A 873 22.44 -1.45 -37.83
CA ASP A 873 23.60 -0.57 -37.58
C ASP A 873 23.14 0.82 -37.10
N ILE A 874 23.99 1.48 -36.31
CA ILE A 874 23.67 2.80 -35.71
C ILE A 874 23.44 3.92 -36.75
N ASP A 875 23.90 3.75 -37.98
CA ASP A 875 23.69 4.71 -39.07
C ASP A 875 22.19 4.81 -39.45
N VAL A 876 21.45 3.71 -39.32
CA VAL A 876 20.00 3.68 -39.49
C VAL A 876 19.33 4.56 -38.44
N ALA A 877 19.76 4.44 -37.18
CA ALA A 877 19.24 5.26 -36.09
C ALA A 877 19.65 6.74 -36.23
N GLU A 878 20.82 7.03 -36.82
CA GLU A 878 21.23 8.40 -37.14
C GLU A 878 20.30 9.03 -38.19
N LYS A 879 19.98 8.30 -39.26
CA LYS A 879 19.01 8.74 -40.29
C LYS A 879 17.60 8.96 -39.72
N GLN A 880 17.21 8.16 -38.73
CA GLN A 880 15.94 8.27 -38.02
C GLN A 880 15.91 9.41 -36.99
N GLY A 881 17.06 10.04 -36.70
CA GLY A 881 17.18 11.15 -35.76
C GLY A 881 17.21 10.76 -34.28
N THR A 882 17.21 9.46 -33.94
CA THR A 882 17.18 8.98 -32.56
C THR A 882 18.53 9.13 -31.83
N LEU A 883 19.63 9.22 -32.58
CA LEU A 883 20.99 9.36 -32.03
C LEU A 883 21.32 10.75 -31.44
N ARG A 884 20.51 11.78 -31.71
CA ARG A 884 20.86 13.20 -31.47
C ARG A 884 21.35 13.51 -30.05
N HIS A 885 20.77 12.86 -29.04
CA HIS A 885 21.13 13.05 -27.63
C HIS A 885 21.91 11.87 -27.02
N CYS A 886 22.15 10.81 -27.80
CA CYS A 886 22.76 9.56 -27.33
C CYS A 886 24.23 9.42 -27.76
N ALA A 887 24.65 10.13 -28.82
CA ALA A 887 25.97 9.97 -29.43
C ALA A 887 26.86 11.22 -29.35
N SER A 888 28.16 10.97 -29.45
CA SER A 888 29.24 11.94 -29.61
C SER A 888 30.11 11.59 -30.83
N VAL A 889 30.99 12.50 -31.24
CA VAL A 889 31.93 12.30 -32.36
C VAL A 889 33.36 12.18 -31.83
N TYR A 890 34.08 11.14 -32.24
CA TYR A 890 35.50 11.00 -31.96
C TYR A 890 36.35 11.60 -33.08
N ASP A 891 37.35 12.39 -32.72
CA ASP A 891 38.36 12.94 -33.61
C ASP A 891 39.70 12.21 -33.38
N PRO A 892 40.08 11.26 -34.25
CA PRO A 892 41.32 10.52 -34.11
C PRO A 892 42.58 11.40 -34.21
N GLY A 893 42.49 12.55 -34.90
CA GLY A 893 43.65 13.41 -35.12
C GLY A 893 44.10 14.15 -33.86
N ASN A 894 43.15 14.45 -32.97
CA ASN A 894 43.40 15.17 -31.71
C ASN A 894 43.17 14.31 -30.46
N ASN A 895 42.69 13.07 -30.63
CA ASN A 895 42.27 12.17 -29.54
C ASN A 895 41.22 12.81 -28.60
N VAL A 896 40.23 13.50 -29.18
CA VAL A 896 39.18 14.26 -28.46
C VAL A 896 37.79 13.77 -28.86
N ILE A 897 36.85 13.77 -27.90
CA ILE A 897 35.43 13.49 -28.13
C ILE A 897 34.64 14.80 -28.10
N TYR A 898 33.91 15.09 -29.17
CA TYR A 898 33.00 16.22 -29.27
C TYR A 898 31.55 15.78 -29.02
N PRO A 899 30.84 16.37 -28.05
CA PRO A 899 29.45 16.02 -27.78
C PRO A 899 28.50 16.28 -28.96
N GLY A 900 27.54 15.38 -29.17
CA GLY A 900 26.54 15.47 -30.24
C GLY A 900 27.01 14.87 -31.57
N ILE A 901 26.26 15.12 -32.65
CA ILE A 901 26.49 14.50 -33.98
C ILE A 901 26.81 15.52 -35.09
N ASN A 902 26.98 16.79 -34.74
CA ASN A 902 27.11 17.89 -35.72
C ASN A 902 28.47 17.92 -36.43
N LYS A 903 29.50 17.26 -35.90
CA LYS A 903 30.82 17.15 -36.54
C LYS A 903 30.93 15.89 -37.40
N PRO A 904 31.71 15.92 -38.49
CA PRO A 904 32.07 14.70 -39.21
C PRO A 904 33.05 13.86 -38.36
N GLY A 905 32.89 12.53 -38.40
CA GLY A 905 33.77 11.60 -37.70
C GLY A 905 33.02 10.37 -37.13
N PRO A 906 33.75 9.36 -36.65
CA PRO A 906 33.18 8.15 -36.05
C PRO A 906 32.27 8.46 -34.86
N ARG A 907 31.15 7.74 -34.75
CA ARG A 907 30.15 7.91 -33.69
C ARG A 907 30.53 7.07 -32.47
N ILE A 908 30.39 7.68 -31.29
CA ILE A 908 30.51 7.01 -29.98
C ILE A 908 29.18 7.14 -29.25
N ILE A 909 28.61 6.00 -28.82
CA ILE A 909 27.41 5.98 -27.97
C ILE A 909 27.84 6.11 -26.50
N ASN A 910 27.74 7.33 -25.95
CA ASN A 910 28.17 7.64 -24.58
C ASN A 910 27.20 8.58 -23.83
N PHE A 911 26.06 8.93 -24.43
CA PHE A 911 24.96 9.67 -23.80
C PHE A 911 25.37 10.99 -23.12
N VAL A 912 26.41 11.68 -23.61
CA VAL A 912 26.99 12.88 -22.96
C VAL A 912 25.96 14.00 -22.74
N ASN A 913 25.05 14.22 -23.70
CA ASN A 913 23.98 15.23 -23.55
C ASN A 913 23.04 14.95 -22.37
N ILE A 914 22.89 13.69 -22.00
CA ILE A 914 22.02 13.25 -20.92
C ILE A 914 22.81 13.18 -19.61
N LEU A 915 23.99 12.57 -19.62
CA LEU A 915 24.78 12.30 -18.41
C LEU A 915 25.57 13.52 -17.91
N LYS A 916 26.15 14.32 -18.81
CA LYS A 916 26.93 15.51 -18.43
C LYS A 916 26.10 16.79 -18.46
N TYR A 917 25.29 16.98 -19.51
CA TYR A 917 24.51 18.20 -19.71
C TYR A 917 23.07 18.13 -19.20
N ASN A 918 22.68 17.01 -18.55
CA ASN A 918 21.41 16.83 -17.85
C ASN A 918 20.17 17.16 -18.72
N TYR A 919 20.18 16.78 -20.01
CA TYR A 919 19.03 16.95 -20.90
C TYR A 919 17.74 16.32 -20.32
N ILE A 920 17.89 15.19 -19.63
CA ILE A 920 16.92 14.60 -18.73
C ILE A 920 17.66 14.13 -17.46
N PRO A 921 17.01 14.10 -16.28
CA PRO A 921 17.64 13.70 -15.02
C PRO A 921 17.82 12.17 -14.88
N LEU A 922 18.32 11.48 -15.92
CA LEU A 922 18.39 10.02 -15.98
C LEU A 922 19.26 9.43 -14.85
N ALA A 923 20.47 9.93 -14.67
CA ALA A 923 21.39 9.43 -13.65
C ALA A 923 20.81 9.57 -12.24
N LYS A 924 20.20 10.73 -11.94
CA LYS A 924 19.53 10.97 -10.66
C LYS A 924 18.29 10.09 -10.47
N THR A 925 17.55 9.82 -11.54
CA THR A 925 16.39 8.90 -11.53
C THR A 925 16.83 7.50 -11.16
N ILE A 926 17.88 6.98 -11.79
CA ILE A 926 18.42 5.65 -11.52
C ILE A 926 18.92 5.55 -10.08
N GLU A 927 19.66 6.54 -9.58
CA GLU A 927 20.12 6.60 -8.18
C GLU A 927 18.94 6.48 -7.19
N ILE A 928 17.91 7.32 -7.35
CA ILE A 928 16.74 7.32 -6.47
C ILE A 928 15.95 6.01 -6.54
N VAL A 929 15.75 5.48 -7.76
CA VAL A 929 15.02 4.22 -7.95
C VAL A 929 15.81 3.07 -7.32
N LEU A 930 17.13 2.99 -7.51
CA LEU A 930 17.97 1.97 -6.89
C LEU A 930 17.91 2.04 -5.36
N ASP A 931 17.98 3.23 -4.77
CA ASP A 931 17.91 3.40 -3.31
C ASP A 931 16.56 2.95 -2.74
N ILE A 932 15.46 3.37 -3.37
CA ILE A 932 14.11 3.00 -2.96
C ILE A 932 13.89 1.49 -3.10
N VAL A 933 14.33 0.90 -4.21
CA VAL A 933 14.14 -0.53 -4.47
C VAL A 933 15.04 -1.39 -3.56
N LYS A 934 16.28 -0.96 -3.31
CA LYS A 934 17.23 -1.58 -2.36
C LYS A 934 16.63 -1.61 -0.96
N GLU A 935 16.08 -0.50 -0.51
CA GLU A 935 15.41 -0.43 0.78
C GLU A 935 14.16 -1.31 0.83
N ALA A 936 13.33 -1.26 -0.21
CA ALA A 936 12.08 -2.01 -0.23
C ALA A 936 12.28 -3.53 -0.29
N LEU A 937 13.38 -4.01 -0.88
CA LEU A 937 13.78 -5.43 -0.91
C LEU A 937 14.73 -5.84 0.22
N GLY A 938 15.27 -4.90 0.99
CA GLY A 938 16.20 -5.16 2.10
C GLY A 938 17.55 -5.75 1.69
N SER A 939 17.90 -5.73 0.41
CA SER A 939 19.12 -6.32 -0.16
C SER A 939 19.64 -5.44 -1.31
N ALA A 940 20.87 -5.68 -1.78
CA ALA A 940 21.33 -5.08 -3.03
C ALA A 940 20.41 -5.52 -4.19
N VAL A 941 20.27 -4.71 -5.23
CA VAL A 941 19.26 -4.91 -6.27
C VAL A 941 19.80 -4.56 -7.65
N GLU A 942 19.26 -5.23 -8.65
CA GLU A 942 19.39 -4.91 -10.06
C GLU A 942 18.03 -4.46 -10.61
N ILE A 943 18.05 -3.45 -11.46
CA ILE A 943 16.88 -2.98 -12.21
C ILE A 943 17.15 -2.98 -13.70
N GLU A 944 16.16 -3.42 -14.49
CA GLU A 944 16.12 -3.24 -15.94
C GLU A 944 15.22 -2.06 -16.27
N PHE A 945 15.67 -1.16 -17.13
CA PHE A 945 14.92 0.04 -17.49
C PHE A 945 14.97 0.36 -18.99
N ALA A 946 13.99 1.12 -19.45
CA ALA A 946 13.96 1.75 -20.77
C ALA A 946 13.55 3.21 -20.66
N VAL A 947 14.04 4.05 -21.57
CA VAL A 947 13.77 5.49 -21.58
C VAL A 947 13.19 5.89 -22.93
N ASP A 948 12.10 6.63 -22.87
CA ASP A 948 11.57 7.36 -24.01
C ASP A 948 11.88 8.86 -23.85
N LEU A 949 12.67 9.40 -24.79
CA LEU A 949 13.04 10.81 -24.85
C LEU A 949 11.95 11.70 -25.46
N ASN A 950 10.91 11.11 -26.06
CA ASN A 950 9.76 11.86 -26.55
C ASN A 950 9.02 12.47 -25.36
N LYS A 951 8.99 13.80 -25.33
CA LYS A 951 8.38 14.53 -24.22
C LYS A 951 6.85 14.55 -24.36
N ASP A 952 6.16 14.36 -23.24
CA ASP A 952 4.70 14.40 -23.17
C ASP A 952 4.14 15.85 -23.24
N SER A 953 2.83 15.99 -23.07
CA SER A 953 2.15 17.30 -23.04
C SER A 953 2.62 18.22 -21.91
N GLN A 954 3.28 17.68 -20.88
CA GLN A 954 3.88 18.41 -19.76
C GLN A 954 5.40 18.61 -19.96
N ASN A 955 5.92 18.32 -21.15
CA ASN A 955 7.33 18.44 -21.53
C ASN A 955 8.27 17.52 -20.71
N LYS A 956 7.78 16.36 -20.26
CA LYS A 956 8.55 15.36 -19.49
C LYS A 956 8.85 14.13 -20.33
N ALA A 957 10.06 13.59 -20.18
CA ALA A 957 10.44 12.29 -20.73
C ALA A 957 9.92 11.15 -19.83
N SER A 958 9.90 9.92 -20.35
CA SER A 958 9.37 8.76 -19.61
C SER A 958 10.48 7.74 -19.32
N PHE A 959 10.60 7.35 -18.06
CA PHE A 959 11.44 6.28 -17.56
C PHE A 959 10.56 5.08 -17.22
N TYR A 960 10.78 3.96 -17.89
CA TYR A 960 10.05 2.72 -17.67
C TYR A 960 10.89 1.76 -16.86
N LEU A 961 10.37 1.35 -15.70
CA LEU A 961 10.96 0.29 -14.88
C LEU A 961 10.40 -1.05 -15.36
N LEU A 962 11.26 -1.92 -15.90
CA LEU A 962 10.88 -3.14 -16.60
C LEU A 962 10.99 -4.38 -15.72
N GLN A 963 12.02 -4.47 -14.90
CA GLN A 963 12.24 -5.61 -14.00
C GLN A 963 13.07 -5.16 -12.78
N ILE A 964 12.86 -5.81 -11.65
CA ILE A 964 13.66 -5.69 -10.44
C ILE A 964 14.10 -7.10 -10.05
N LYS A 965 15.37 -7.25 -9.65
CA LYS A 965 15.91 -8.50 -9.10
C LYS A 965 16.75 -8.20 -7.85
N PRO A 966 16.66 -8.99 -6.77
CA PRO A 966 17.61 -8.91 -5.68
C PRO A 966 18.98 -9.44 -6.13
N LEU A 967 20.05 -8.78 -5.71
CA LEU A 967 21.42 -9.26 -5.80
C LEU A 967 21.73 -10.00 -4.50
N LEU A 968 21.96 -11.31 -4.60
CA LEU A 968 22.42 -12.11 -3.47
C LEU A 968 23.85 -11.68 -3.11
N GLY A 969 24.00 -11.03 -1.96
CA GLY A 969 25.30 -10.80 -1.33
C GLY A 969 25.56 -11.92 -0.32
N SER A 970 26.71 -12.58 -0.43
CA SER A 970 27.20 -13.54 0.56
C SER A 970 27.39 -12.82 1.89
N ALA A 971 26.57 -13.13 2.90
CA ALA A 971 26.48 -12.40 4.16
C ALA A 971 27.64 -12.66 5.16
N GLN A 972 28.82 -13.11 4.71
CA GLN A 972 29.95 -13.36 5.60
C GLN A 972 31.25 -12.83 4.98
N ASP A 973 31.76 -11.75 5.58
CA ASP A 973 33.11 -11.25 5.33
C ASP A 973 34.13 -12.19 5.99
N TYR A 974 34.73 -13.09 5.23
CA TYR A 974 35.93 -13.81 5.68
C TYR A 974 37.17 -12.95 5.42
N ASN A 975 37.90 -12.62 6.49
CA ASN A 975 39.20 -11.98 6.38
C ASN A 975 40.28 -13.06 6.54
N ILE A 976 41.03 -13.34 5.47
CA ILE A 976 42.11 -14.34 5.47
C ILE A 976 43.42 -13.61 5.77
N ASN A 977 44.07 -13.98 6.89
CA ASN A 977 45.40 -13.47 7.20
C ASN A 977 46.46 -14.15 6.32
N MET A 978 46.94 -13.45 5.29
CA MET A 978 47.95 -13.96 4.37
C MET A 978 49.31 -14.22 5.03
N ASP A 979 49.59 -13.60 6.18
CA ASP A 979 50.85 -13.81 6.90
C ASP A 979 50.93 -15.20 7.57
N GLU A 980 49.80 -15.87 7.77
CA GLU A 980 49.72 -17.22 8.34
C GLU A 980 49.85 -18.34 7.28
N ILE A 981 49.78 -17.99 5.99
CA ILE A 981 49.81 -18.95 4.87
C ILE A 981 51.23 -19.03 4.28
N LYS A 982 51.81 -20.22 4.25
CA LYS A 982 53.12 -20.45 3.61
C LYS A 982 53.00 -20.30 2.09
N LYS A 983 53.81 -19.43 1.48
CA LYS A 983 53.80 -19.19 0.02
C LYS A 983 53.98 -20.46 -0.81
N ASP A 984 54.83 -21.38 -0.37
CA ASP A 984 55.11 -22.64 -1.07
C ASP A 984 53.93 -23.63 -1.07
N SER A 985 52.88 -23.37 -0.28
CA SER A 985 51.66 -24.18 -0.23
C SER A 985 50.52 -23.62 -1.09
N ILE A 986 50.75 -22.52 -1.81
CA ILE A 986 49.75 -21.81 -2.62
C ILE A 986 49.87 -22.26 -4.08
N LEU A 987 48.86 -22.97 -4.58
CA LEU A 987 48.76 -23.38 -5.99
C LEU A 987 48.43 -22.20 -6.93
N LEU A 988 47.56 -21.32 -6.46
CA LEU A 988 47.04 -20.19 -7.22
C LEU A 988 46.79 -19.01 -6.29
N TYR A 989 47.25 -17.83 -6.70
CA TYR A 989 47.03 -16.57 -6.00
C TYR A 989 46.47 -15.53 -6.96
N SER A 990 45.39 -14.85 -6.57
CA SER A 990 44.94 -13.66 -7.28
C SER A 990 44.47 -12.55 -6.35
N GLU A 991 44.91 -11.33 -6.65
CA GLU A 991 44.40 -10.09 -6.06
C GLU A 991 43.02 -9.70 -6.63
N LYS A 992 42.66 -10.27 -7.79
CA LYS A 992 41.39 -10.04 -8.50
C LYS A 992 40.55 -11.32 -8.51
N GLY A 993 39.61 -11.43 -7.57
CA GLY A 993 38.65 -12.54 -7.52
C GLY A 993 37.24 -12.08 -7.13
N MET A 994 36.23 -12.85 -7.51
CA MET A 994 34.83 -12.69 -7.08
C MET A 994 34.43 -13.82 -6.15
N GLY A 995 33.67 -13.45 -5.13
CA GLY A 995 33.15 -14.37 -4.12
C GLY A 995 33.87 -14.21 -2.79
N ASN A 996 33.20 -14.66 -1.73
CA ASN A 996 33.75 -14.68 -0.37
C ASN A 996 33.38 -16.02 0.27
N GLY A 997 34.37 -16.76 0.76
CA GLY A 997 34.14 -18.05 1.40
C GLY A 997 35.37 -18.97 1.43
N ILE A 998 35.26 -20.05 2.21
CA ILE A 998 36.28 -21.09 2.34
C ILE A 998 35.68 -22.41 1.82
N ILE A 999 36.34 -23.06 0.86
CA ILE A 999 35.96 -24.37 0.35
C ILE A 999 37.04 -25.38 0.73
N LYS A 1000 36.69 -26.42 1.50
CA LYS A 1000 37.65 -27.37 2.08
C LYS A 1000 37.75 -28.73 1.33
N ASP A 1001 36.85 -28.97 0.36
CA ASP A 1001 36.64 -30.28 -0.24
C ASP A 1001 36.82 -30.29 -1.79
N ILE A 1002 37.90 -29.67 -2.29
CA ILE A 1002 38.26 -29.71 -3.71
C ILE A 1002 39.60 -30.42 -3.88
N TYR A 1003 39.62 -31.47 -4.71
CA TYR A 1003 40.80 -32.31 -4.93
C TYR A 1003 41.21 -32.40 -6.42
N ASP A 1004 40.30 -32.09 -7.33
CA ASP A 1004 40.48 -32.25 -8.77
C ASP A 1004 40.65 -30.89 -9.46
N VAL A 1005 41.48 -30.82 -10.51
CA VAL A 1005 41.71 -29.64 -11.34
C VAL A 1005 41.56 -30.03 -12.81
N ILE A 1006 40.81 -29.23 -13.55
CA ILE A 1006 40.69 -29.30 -15.01
C ILE A 1006 41.28 -28.00 -15.56
N TYR A 1007 42.25 -28.09 -16.46
CA TYR A 1007 42.85 -26.92 -17.06
C TYR A 1007 43.07 -27.09 -18.57
N VAL A 1008 43.01 -25.99 -19.30
CA VAL A 1008 43.36 -25.93 -20.72
C VAL A 1008 44.86 -25.70 -20.85
N ASP A 1009 45.55 -26.57 -21.60
CA ASP A 1009 46.99 -26.44 -21.81
C ASP A 1009 47.30 -25.19 -22.66
N ARG A 1010 48.18 -24.32 -22.13
CA ARG A 1010 48.58 -23.07 -22.79
C ARG A 1010 49.42 -23.32 -24.03
N ASP A 1011 50.21 -24.39 -24.03
CA ASP A 1011 51.16 -24.69 -25.10
C ASP A 1011 50.43 -25.23 -26.36
N LEU A 1012 49.22 -25.77 -26.18
CA LEU A 1012 48.37 -26.36 -27.24
C LEU A 1012 47.14 -25.49 -27.58
N PHE A 1013 47.01 -24.31 -26.98
CA PHE A 1013 45.82 -23.47 -27.14
C PHE A 1013 45.77 -22.80 -28.52
N ASP A 1014 44.73 -23.11 -29.29
CA ASP A 1014 44.39 -22.42 -30.55
C ASP A 1014 43.09 -21.60 -30.43
N LYS A 1015 43.15 -20.33 -30.84
CA LYS A 1015 42.03 -19.39 -30.82
C LYS A 1015 40.95 -19.73 -31.85
N SER A 1016 41.23 -20.53 -32.89
CA SER A 1016 40.20 -20.98 -33.84
C SER A 1016 39.38 -22.16 -33.33
N GLU A 1017 39.90 -22.93 -32.38
CA GLU A 1017 39.33 -24.22 -31.95
C GLU A 1017 38.56 -24.15 -30.62
N THR A 1018 38.22 -22.94 -30.16
CA THR A 1018 37.54 -22.73 -28.86
C THR A 1018 36.19 -23.45 -28.74
N GLU A 1019 35.51 -23.74 -29.85
CA GLU A 1019 34.25 -24.51 -29.85
C GLU A 1019 34.47 -26.01 -29.64
N GLU A 1020 35.57 -26.56 -30.14
CA GLU A 1020 35.93 -27.97 -29.88
C GLU A 1020 36.32 -28.16 -28.41
N MET A 1021 37.10 -27.23 -27.86
CA MET A 1021 37.44 -27.19 -26.43
C MET A 1021 36.20 -27.17 -25.53
N THR A 1022 35.14 -26.44 -25.92
CA THR A 1022 33.86 -26.45 -25.19
C THR A 1022 33.27 -27.86 -25.09
N ARG A 1023 33.35 -28.68 -26.15
CA ARG A 1023 32.82 -30.06 -26.13
C ARG A 1023 33.65 -30.99 -25.25
N GLU A 1024 34.96 -30.82 -25.25
CA GLU A 1024 35.87 -31.58 -24.39
C GLU A 1024 35.59 -31.29 -22.91
N ILE A 1025 35.46 -30.01 -22.56
CA ILE A 1025 35.14 -29.57 -21.20
C ILE A 1025 33.77 -30.07 -20.78
N GLU A 1026 32.77 -30.04 -21.67
CA GLU A 1026 31.44 -30.61 -21.40
C GLU A 1026 31.51 -32.11 -21.07
N ALA A 1027 32.30 -32.88 -21.82
CA ALA A 1027 32.49 -34.31 -21.57
C ALA A 1027 33.16 -34.59 -20.21
N LEU A 1028 34.18 -33.81 -19.86
CA LEU A 1028 34.85 -33.91 -18.56
C LEU A 1028 33.92 -33.51 -17.40
N ASN A 1029 33.16 -32.42 -17.55
CA ASN A 1029 32.18 -32.00 -16.55
C ASN A 1029 31.10 -33.07 -16.35
N ALA A 1030 30.62 -33.71 -17.42
CA ALA A 1030 29.64 -34.80 -17.33
C ALA A 1030 30.20 -36.02 -16.55
N GLN A 1031 31.49 -36.33 -16.69
CA GLN A 1031 32.16 -37.37 -15.89
C GLN A 1031 32.22 -36.98 -14.41
N MET A 1032 32.59 -35.73 -14.12
CA MET A 1032 32.66 -35.20 -12.76
C MET A 1032 31.28 -35.20 -12.08
N ILE A 1033 30.21 -34.89 -12.83
CA ILE A 1033 28.82 -34.97 -12.33
C ILE A 1033 28.47 -36.43 -11.96
N LYS A 1034 28.75 -37.40 -12.84
CA LYS A 1034 28.48 -38.82 -12.57
C LYS A 1034 29.23 -39.35 -11.35
N GLN A 1035 30.44 -38.85 -11.11
CA GLN A 1035 31.27 -39.22 -9.95
C GLN A 1035 30.99 -38.38 -8.70
N ASN A 1036 30.11 -37.38 -8.79
CA ASN A 1036 29.82 -36.39 -7.76
C ASN A 1036 31.08 -35.68 -7.21
N LYS A 1037 32.06 -35.39 -8.07
CA LYS A 1037 33.31 -34.72 -7.73
C LYS A 1037 33.31 -33.26 -8.15
N LYS A 1038 33.79 -32.37 -7.29
CA LYS A 1038 33.93 -30.92 -7.57
C LYS A 1038 35.37 -30.61 -7.97
N TYR A 1039 35.57 -29.63 -8.86
CA TYR A 1039 36.88 -29.32 -9.42
C TYR A 1039 37.15 -27.83 -9.59
N ILE A 1040 38.42 -27.48 -9.78
CA ILE A 1040 38.90 -26.15 -10.22
C ILE A 1040 39.02 -26.16 -11.75
N LEU A 1041 38.43 -25.18 -12.43
CA LEU A 1041 38.53 -24.98 -13.88
C LEU A 1041 39.48 -23.83 -14.19
N ILE A 1042 40.52 -24.06 -15.00
CA ILE A 1042 41.51 -23.04 -15.39
C ILE A 1042 41.61 -22.96 -16.90
N GLY A 1043 41.51 -21.76 -17.48
CA GLY A 1043 41.68 -21.62 -18.93
C GLY A 1043 41.96 -20.19 -19.39
N PRO A 1044 42.50 -20.04 -20.60
CA PRO A 1044 42.85 -18.73 -21.13
C PRO A 1044 41.65 -17.96 -21.68
N GLY A 1045 41.68 -16.64 -21.46
CA GLY A 1045 40.61 -15.73 -21.86
C GLY A 1045 39.31 -15.97 -21.14
N ARG A 1046 38.20 -15.49 -21.73
CA ARG A 1046 36.94 -15.35 -21.01
C ARG A 1046 36.06 -16.60 -21.07
N TRP A 1047 35.61 -17.10 -19.92
CA TRP A 1047 34.63 -18.19 -19.89
C TRP A 1047 33.21 -17.68 -20.22
N GLY A 1048 32.52 -18.36 -21.14
CA GLY A 1048 31.13 -18.06 -21.49
C GLY A 1048 30.95 -16.80 -22.34
N SER A 1049 32.01 -16.33 -23.01
CA SER A 1049 31.91 -15.28 -24.03
C SER A 1049 31.24 -15.82 -25.30
N ARG A 1050 30.36 -15.05 -25.94
CA ARG A 1050 29.86 -15.35 -27.29
C ARG A 1050 30.88 -15.01 -28.38
N ASP A 1051 31.87 -14.17 -28.07
CA ASP A 1051 32.98 -13.90 -28.97
C ASP A 1051 34.06 -14.96 -28.78
N LYS A 1052 34.12 -15.89 -29.73
CA LYS A 1052 35.10 -17.00 -29.79
C LYS A 1052 36.56 -16.52 -29.87
N TRP A 1053 36.78 -15.27 -30.28
CA TRP A 1053 38.13 -14.73 -30.40
C TRP A 1053 38.66 -14.10 -29.11
N ILE A 1054 37.85 -14.05 -28.04
CA ILE A 1054 38.21 -13.42 -26.75
C ILE A 1054 38.06 -14.42 -25.58
N GLY A 1055 37.44 -15.58 -25.81
CA GLY A 1055 37.36 -16.63 -24.79
C GLY A 1055 36.66 -17.92 -25.25
N ILE A 1056 36.51 -18.85 -24.31
CA ILE A 1056 35.93 -20.17 -24.54
C ILE A 1056 34.40 -20.10 -24.36
N PRO A 1057 33.60 -20.35 -25.41
CA PRO A 1057 32.15 -20.13 -25.42
C PRO A 1057 31.37 -21.26 -24.73
N VAL A 1058 31.59 -21.46 -23.43
CA VAL A 1058 30.86 -22.45 -22.61
C VAL A 1058 29.52 -21.91 -22.10
N ASN A 1059 28.50 -22.76 -22.07
CA ASN A 1059 27.25 -22.52 -21.36
C ASN A 1059 27.35 -23.03 -19.91
N TRP A 1060 26.57 -22.45 -18.99
CA TRP A 1060 26.62 -22.82 -17.58
C TRP A 1060 26.46 -24.33 -17.30
N PRO A 1061 25.51 -25.08 -17.92
CA PRO A 1061 25.40 -26.52 -17.71
C PRO A 1061 26.68 -27.30 -18.02
N GLN A 1062 27.49 -26.82 -18.98
CA GLN A 1062 28.72 -27.48 -19.44
C GLN A 1062 29.86 -27.40 -18.43
N ILE A 1063 29.80 -26.48 -17.47
CA ILE A 1063 30.81 -26.31 -16.40
C ILE A 1063 30.19 -26.28 -15.00
N SER A 1064 28.94 -26.70 -14.88
CA SER A 1064 28.08 -26.52 -13.69
C SER A 1064 28.62 -27.15 -12.40
N ASN A 1065 29.53 -28.12 -12.50
CA ASN A 1065 30.10 -28.81 -11.34
C ASN A 1065 31.44 -28.21 -10.87
N ALA A 1066 31.96 -27.21 -11.58
CA ALA A 1066 33.15 -26.44 -11.17
C ALA A 1066 32.83 -25.64 -9.89
N LYS A 1067 33.76 -25.67 -8.93
CA LYS A 1067 33.66 -24.86 -7.69
C LYS A 1067 34.56 -23.64 -7.68
N ILE A 1068 35.57 -23.64 -8.53
CA ILE A 1068 36.43 -22.49 -8.79
C ILE A 1068 36.62 -22.37 -10.30
N ILE A 1069 36.48 -21.17 -10.85
CA ILE A 1069 36.76 -20.85 -12.25
C ILE A 1069 37.88 -19.82 -12.29
N VAL A 1070 38.89 -20.06 -13.12
CA VAL A 1070 40.08 -19.24 -13.27
C VAL A 1070 40.25 -18.85 -14.72
N GLU A 1071 40.38 -17.56 -14.94
CA GLU A 1071 40.74 -16.97 -16.23
C GLU A 1071 42.20 -16.54 -16.21
N THR A 1072 42.98 -16.94 -17.23
CA THR A 1072 44.37 -16.50 -17.40
C THR A 1072 44.57 -15.67 -18.67
N SER A 1073 45.46 -14.70 -18.63
CA SER A 1073 45.92 -13.97 -19.83
C SER A 1073 46.86 -14.84 -20.67
N LEU A 1074 46.89 -14.56 -21.98
CA LEU A 1074 47.89 -15.04 -22.93
C LEU A 1074 48.40 -13.86 -23.76
N GLU A 1075 49.59 -13.99 -24.35
CA GLU A 1075 50.18 -12.96 -25.20
C GLU A 1075 49.24 -12.67 -26.41
N GLY A 1076 48.75 -11.42 -26.51
CA GLY A 1076 47.72 -11.05 -27.49
C GLY A 1076 46.30 -11.58 -27.20
N TYR A 1077 45.99 -11.91 -25.94
CA TYR A 1077 44.65 -12.33 -25.47
C TYR A 1077 44.36 -11.65 -24.11
N PRO A 1078 44.00 -10.34 -24.11
CA PRO A 1078 43.79 -9.59 -22.88
C PRO A 1078 42.49 -10.00 -22.18
N LEU A 1079 42.54 -10.11 -20.85
CA LEU A 1079 41.36 -10.30 -20.00
C LEU A 1079 40.72 -8.93 -19.71
N ASP A 1080 39.58 -8.66 -20.36
CA ASP A 1080 38.73 -7.52 -20.02
C ASP A 1080 37.73 -7.90 -18.91
N ALA A 1081 37.58 -7.03 -17.92
CA ALA A 1081 36.65 -7.24 -16.82
C ALA A 1081 35.22 -7.23 -17.33
N SER A 1082 34.60 -8.40 -17.40
CA SER A 1082 33.17 -8.49 -17.65
C SER A 1082 32.39 -8.67 -16.35
N SER A 1083 31.35 -7.87 -16.19
CA SER A 1083 30.52 -7.89 -14.98
C SER A 1083 29.03 -7.91 -15.32
N GLY A 1084 28.67 -8.24 -16.57
CA GLY A 1084 27.34 -7.95 -17.12
C GLY A 1084 26.64 -9.07 -17.89
N SER A 1085 27.03 -10.34 -17.75
CA SER A 1085 26.34 -11.45 -18.43
C SER A 1085 25.59 -12.35 -17.44
N HIS A 1086 24.49 -12.96 -17.89
CA HIS A 1086 23.74 -14.02 -17.17
C HIS A 1086 24.65 -15.09 -16.54
N PHE A 1087 25.77 -15.38 -17.20
CA PHE A 1087 26.84 -16.25 -16.70
C PHE A 1087 27.37 -15.84 -15.31
N PHE A 1088 27.61 -14.54 -15.05
CA PHE A 1088 28.14 -14.08 -13.76
C PHE A 1088 27.12 -14.22 -12.63
N HIS A 1089 25.84 -13.99 -12.90
CA HIS A 1089 24.78 -14.19 -11.90
C HIS A 1089 24.70 -15.65 -11.44
N ASN A 1090 24.91 -16.60 -12.35
CA ASN A 1090 24.92 -18.02 -12.00
C ASN A 1090 26.15 -18.38 -11.15
N VAL A 1091 27.34 -17.84 -11.49
CA VAL A 1091 28.58 -18.03 -10.72
C VAL A 1091 28.41 -17.54 -9.27
N THR A 1092 27.85 -16.34 -9.08
CA THR A 1092 27.62 -15.78 -7.74
C THR A 1092 26.54 -16.54 -6.96
N THR A 1093 25.47 -16.98 -7.63
CA THR A 1093 24.34 -17.68 -6.98
C THR A 1093 24.73 -19.09 -6.51
N MET A 1094 25.61 -19.78 -7.25
CA MET A 1094 26.05 -21.15 -6.96
C MET A 1094 27.26 -21.24 -6.02
N ASN A 1095 27.68 -20.10 -5.44
CA ASN A 1095 28.89 -19.97 -4.62
C ASN A 1095 30.11 -20.60 -5.30
N VAL A 1096 30.37 -20.20 -6.55
CA VAL A 1096 31.56 -20.59 -7.31
C VAL A 1096 32.58 -19.46 -7.21
N GLY A 1097 33.79 -19.78 -6.77
CA GLY A 1097 34.88 -18.81 -6.71
C GLY A 1097 35.35 -18.45 -8.12
N TYR A 1098 35.51 -17.16 -8.42
CA TYR A 1098 35.97 -16.70 -9.73
C TYR A 1098 37.29 -15.95 -9.58
N PHE A 1099 38.32 -16.31 -10.32
CA PHE A 1099 39.63 -15.66 -10.24
C PHE A 1099 40.12 -15.21 -11.61
N SER A 1100 40.65 -14.00 -11.68
CA SER A 1100 41.34 -13.48 -12.86
C SER A 1100 42.83 -13.41 -12.56
N VAL A 1101 43.65 -14.12 -13.32
CA VAL A 1101 45.11 -14.15 -13.15
C VAL A 1101 45.78 -13.50 -14.36
N GLN A 1102 46.41 -12.36 -14.12
CA GLN A 1102 47.18 -11.61 -15.12
C GLN A 1102 48.62 -11.39 -14.62
N PRO A 1103 49.53 -12.35 -14.82
CA PRO A 1103 50.89 -12.27 -14.32
C PRO A 1103 51.66 -11.03 -14.82
N GLU A 1104 51.24 -10.47 -15.96
CA GLU A 1104 51.87 -9.29 -16.56
C GLU A 1104 51.43 -7.96 -15.91
N LEU A 1105 50.29 -7.93 -15.21
CA LEU A 1105 49.64 -6.71 -14.72
C LEU A 1105 49.45 -6.66 -13.19
N SER A 1106 49.54 -7.79 -12.49
CA SER A 1106 49.37 -7.89 -11.04
C SER A 1106 50.34 -8.90 -10.41
N LYS A 1107 50.35 -9.01 -9.07
CA LYS A 1107 51.14 -10.04 -8.36
C LYS A 1107 50.48 -11.43 -8.38
N SER A 1108 49.46 -11.62 -9.21
CA SER A 1108 48.71 -12.87 -9.34
C SER A 1108 49.53 -13.92 -10.10
N TYR A 1109 49.48 -15.18 -9.68
CA TYR A 1109 50.20 -16.27 -10.35
C TYR A 1109 49.49 -17.62 -10.21
N ILE A 1110 49.82 -18.53 -11.12
CA ILE A 1110 49.46 -19.96 -11.09
C ILE A 1110 50.77 -20.75 -11.13
N ASP A 1111 50.96 -21.67 -10.20
CA ASP A 1111 52.13 -22.56 -10.21
C ASP A 1111 51.89 -23.74 -11.17
N TRP A 1112 52.27 -23.53 -12.43
CA TRP A 1112 52.15 -24.53 -13.50
C TRP A 1112 53.09 -25.72 -13.30
N ASP A 1113 54.22 -25.54 -12.61
CA ASP A 1113 55.18 -26.62 -12.37
C ASP A 1113 54.63 -27.64 -11.38
N VAL A 1114 53.88 -27.18 -10.37
CA VAL A 1114 53.17 -28.07 -9.44
C VAL A 1114 52.06 -28.84 -10.15
N LEU A 1115 51.32 -28.20 -11.07
CA LEU A 1115 50.27 -28.86 -11.87
C LEU A 1115 50.84 -29.92 -12.81
N LYS A 1116 51.91 -29.60 -13.56
CA LYS A 1116 52.56 -30.52 -14.51
C LYS A 1116 53.18 -31.75 -13.83
N LYS A 1117 53.49 -31.68 -12.53
CA LYS A 1117 54.01 -32.81 -11.72
C LYS A 1117 52.92 -33.73 -11.17
N GLN A 1118 51.64 -33.35 -11.24
CA GLN A 1118 50.54 -34.18 -10.74
C GLN A 1118 50.21 -35.33 -11.71
N LYS A 1119 49.55 -36.37 -11.20
CA LYS A 1119 49.10 -37.51 -12.02
C LYS A 1119 47.93 -37.09 -12.92
N ILE A 1120 48.13 -37.16 -14.24
CA ILE A 1120 47.06 -36.96 -15.24
C ILE A 1120 46.09 -38.14 -15.17
N ILE A 1121 44.81 -37.85 -14.96
CA ILE A 1121 43.73 -38.87 -14.87
C ILE A 1121 43.08 -39.09 -16.24
N ASN A 1122 42.88 -38.01 -17.00
CA ASN A 1122 42.26 -38.01 -18.34
C ASN A 1122 42.79 -36.80 -19.11
N GLN A 1123 42.99 -36.93 -20.44
CA GLN A 1123 43.48 -35.86 -21.32
C GLN A 1123 42.60 -35.75 -22.56
#